data_AF-A0A2D0NGI6-F1
#
_entry.id   AF-A0A2D0NGI6-F1
#
_cell.length_a   1.000
_cell.length_b   1.000
_cell.length_c   1.000
_cell.angle_alpha   90.00
_cell.angle_beta   90.00
_cell.angle_gamma   90.00
#
_symmetry.space_group_name_H-M   'P 1'
#
loop_
_entity.id
_entity.type
_entity.pdbx_description
1 polymer ?
#
loop_
_entity_poly.entity_id
_entity_poly.type
_entity_poly.pdbx_seq_one_letter_code
_entity_poly.pdbx_strand_id
1 'polypeptide(L)'
;MPKVINTELLDQLGRPNEMVDEMLDRQIETLETQLGLRAKGVGNRVLSMFLVNGTRVQLSESSIQRELQRQIQLDPATTTRIIKELGDAGILRITSAGRYEIANSFLARRAFQKVESENRVLRTIRATIQDRMSREELLDRQYLNYIDTSLPLIDLTPEETAFIQRSRENVRRRRRRINWIVAGAFLLVLAMAVNTYFNYQSAQSNNEEFQQANEELNKSRAEERRLREEAQEALEQAREAKEAADAAREEAEEAQESAEISALEAEQQRVLADSLRQEAVQDRNRILAQAEKLQELTEQAQRDANRNKALREQAEASEKLAQDALDRSETLNRIITSWNAASRALQIEDARIKTLVTLEAYKLNRDNPAVGDVYHPNIVRALLDAASSFDEDLEFDIATAHDGAVRDIVLHPDGNQFFTTGSDGQIRQWRIQSWNSLGVPELASPRNFDAQPDVVYNQLSVSADGKRLLAAGESRDFHVFHAPDGASVGSVPVEPQDEIFTSGFANSGDFLAAGLDHFFRYDAAGRNLESFPKNRSNKSLIIKDKNGTSVFSVQGQYQEFAYELLIDSLGDGKVGRQEINFYGTPKEVDYGAVAKVDYGQLNDSVALLVIGFTSGRVMFIETNANGDHFLPRSADARKDFKPHQAAISDFAFSNDGKKLAMASYDGTVSVWDLERYADPSYQPVVFDRHPTWVLSVTFAKSDEYIITGCQDGSLHFWNVRPVDYAEFLCEELEATGNAALQQQRKLESISRKSGLIRAFDELSNEDYRRYFGEGTTRRITRSIRVCN
;
A
#
# COMPACT_ATOMS: atom_id res chain seq x y z
N MET A 1 -6.06 20.66 -28.46
CA MET A 1 -5.17 19.70 -27.80
C MET A 1 -3.85 19.67 -28.57
N PRO A 2 -2.69 19.61 -27.91
CA PRO A 2 -1.41 19.54 -28.60
C PRO A 2 -1.35 18.26 -29.44
N LYS A 3 -0.76 18.34 -30.65
CA LYS A 3 -0.76 17.25 -31.63
C LYS A 3 0.26 16.14 -31.34
N VAL A 4 1.11 16.29 -30.33
CA VAL A 4 2.11 15.28 -29.95
C VAL A 4 2.16 15.24 -28.42
N ILE A 5 1.81 14.09 -27.85
CA ILE A 5 1.92 13.86 -26.41
C ILE A 5 3.36 13.45 -26.10
N ASN A 6 4.06 14.30 -25.37
CA ASN A 6 5.36 13.99 -24.77
C ASN A 6 5.20 13.85 -23.24
N THR A 7 6.22 13.30 -22.59
CA THR A 7 6.25 13.10 -21.14
C THR A 7 6.05 14.41 -20.37
N GLU A 8 6.46 15.53 -20.96
CA GLU A 8 6.34 16.88 -20.40
C GLU A 8 4.88 17.38 -20.33
N LEU A 9 4.04 17.10 -21.34
CA LEU A 9 2.61 17.42 -21.33
C LEU A 9 1.81 16.53 -20.36
N LEU A 10 2.26 15.28 -20.17
CA LEU A 10 1.62 14.31 -19.28
C LEU A 10 1.90 14.62 -17.81
N ASP A 11 3.10 15.11 -17.49
CA ASP A 11 3.50 15.54 -16.16
C ASP A 11 2.72 16.79 -15.70
N GLN A 12 2.23 17.63 -16.63
CA GLN A 12 1.45 18.84 -16.31
C GLN A 12 -0.01 18.57 -15.90
N LEU A 13 -0.57 17.39 -16.20
CA LEU A 13 -2.01 17.14 -16.10
C LEU A 13 -2.43 16.26 -14.90
N GLY A 14 -1.49 15.86 -14.04
CA GLY A 14 -1.75 15.27 -12.71
C GLY A 14 -2.41 13.89 -12.67
N ARG A 15 -2.93 13.38 -13.81
CA ARG A 15 -3.42 12.00 -13.98
C ARG A 15 -2.99 11.41 -15.33
N PRO A 16 -1.68 11.25 -15.58
CA PRO A 16 -1.16 10.85 -16.88
C PRO A 16 -1.63 9.45 -17.32
N ASN A 17 -1.91 8.56 -16.36
CA ASN A 17 -2.33 7.19 -16.66
C ASN A 17 -3.78 7.14 -17.14
N GLU A 18 -4.73 7.75 -16.41
CA GLU A 18 -6.14 7.82 -16.80
C GLU A 18 -6.32 8.60 -18.11
N MET A 19 -5.57 9.68 -18.34
CA MET A 19 -5.67 10.45 -19.60
C MET A 19 -5.10 9.73 -20.81
N VAL A 20 -3.99 8.99 -20.67
CA VAL A 20 -3.42 8.22 -21.79
C VAL A 20 -4.29 7.01 -22.09
N ASP A 21 -4.84 6.37 -21.06
CA ASP A 21 -5.80 5.28 -21.23
C ASP A 21 -7.09 5.78 -21.89
N GLU A 22 -7.67 6.90 -21.41
CA GLU A 22 -8.83 7.56 -22.01
C GLU A 22 -8.56 8.07 -23.43
N MET A 23 -7.37 8.59 -23.71
CA MET A 23 -6.99 9.02 -25.05
C MET A 23 -6.85 7.80 -25.97
N LEU A 24 -6.14 6.76 -25.54
CA LEU A 24 -6.02 5.52 -26.30
C LEU A 24 -7.42 4.94 -26.54
N ASP A 25 -8.30 4.94 -25.53
CA ASP A 25 -9.71 4.53 -25.67
C ASP A 25 -10.44 5.35 -26.71
N ARG A 26 -10.39 6.69 -26.62
CA ARG A 26 -11.05 7.57 -27.60
C ARG A 26 -10.51 7.41 -29.01
N GLN A 27 -9.20 7.21 -29.18
CA GLN A 27 -8.58 7.05 -30.51
C GLN A 27 -8.89 5.67 -31.10
N ILE A 28 -8.85 4.61 -30.29
CA ILE A 28 -9.30 3.26 -30.68
C ILE A 28 -10.78 3.30 -31.04
N GLU A 29 -11.63 3.89 -30.18
CA GLU A 29 -13.08 4.01 -30.41
C GLU A 29 -13.39 4.82 -31.68
N THR A 30 -12.65 5.90 -31.94
CA THR A 30 -12.80 6.69 -33.17
C THR A 30 -12.45 5.88 -34.41
N LEU A 31 -11.31 5.16 -34.39
CA LEU A 31 -10.90 4.27 -35.48
C LEU A 31 -11.95 3.18 -35.73
N GLU A 32 -12.42 2.52 -34.68
CA GLU A 32 -13.37 1.42 -34.77
C GLU A 32 -14.77 1.91 -35.21
N THR A 33 -15.18 3.09 -34.78
CA THR A 33 -16.43 3.72 -35.21
C THR A 33 -16.41 4.06 -36.70
N GLN A 34 -15.28 4.55 -37.22
CA GLN A 34 -15.14 4.85 -38.65
C GLN A 34 -15.08 3.59 -39.52
N LEU A 35 -14.59 2.47 -38.98
CA LEU A 35 -14.52 1.18 -39.65
C LEU A 35 -15.82 0.36 -39.52
N GLY A 36 -16.74 0.77 -38.64
CA GLY A 36 -18.04 0.16 -38.41
C GLY A 36 -18.02 -1.09 -37.50
N LEU A 37 -19.20 -1.67 -37.27
CA LEU A 37 -19.43 -2.75 -36.28
C LEU A 37 -18.59 -4.04 -36.48
N ARG A 38 -17.97 -4.22 -37.65
CA ARG A 38 -17.08 -5.38 -37.94
C ARG A 38 -15.63 -5.16 -37.48
N ALA A 39 -15.28 -3.96 -37.02
CA ALA A 39 -13.92 -3.58 -36.68
C ALA A 39 -13.66 -3.44 -35.17
N LYS A 40 -14.61 -3.87 -34.33
CA LYS A 40 -14.44 -3.82 -32.87
C LYS A 40 -13.24 -4.68 -32.46
N GLY A 41 -12.31 -4.13 -31.68
CA GLY A 41 -11.04 -4.77 -31.31
C GLY A 41 -9.91 -4.70 -32.35
N VAL A 42 -10.13 -4.06 -33.51
CA VAL A 42 -9.09 -3.86 -34.53
C VAL A 42 -8.05 -2.86 -34.06
N GLY A 43 -8.44 -1.83 -33.29
CA GLY A 43 -7.48 -0.85 -32.77
C GLY A 43 -6.43 -1.48 -31.87
N ASN A 44 -6.86 -2.37 -30.96
CA ASN A 44 -5.95 -3.09 -30.07
C ASN A 44 -5.09 -4.13 -30.80
N ARG A 45 -5.61 -4.78 -31.85
CA ARG A 45 -4.82 -5.67 -32.72
C ARG A 45 -3.73 -4.89 -33.46
N VAL A 46 -4.06 -3.73 -34.05
CA VAL A 46 -3.08 -2.88 -34.74
C VAL A 46 -1.99 -2.40 -33.77
N LEU A 47 -2.35 -1.97 -32.56
CA LEU A 47 -1.38 -1.57 -31.54
C LEU A 47 -0.47 -2.72 -31.11
N SER A 48 -1.01 -3.93 -30.96
CA SER A 48 -0.25 -5.11 -30.57
C SER A 48 0.86 -5.48 -31.56
N MET A 49 0.70 -5.17 -32.85
CA MET A 49 1.72 -5.45 -33.86
C MET A 49 3.02 -4.67 -33.65
N PHE A 50 2.92 -3.49 -33.04
CA PHE A 50 4.08 -2.63 -32.75
C PHE A 50 4.69 -2.91 -31.36
N LEU A 51 4.28 -4.00 -30.70
CA LEU A 51 4.58 -4.28 -29.29
C LEU A 51 5.00 -5.73 -29.07
N VAL A 52 6.14 -5.94 -28.42
CA VAL A 52 6.57 -7.25 -27.91
C VAL A 52 7.10 -7.07 -26.49
N ASN A 53 6.46 -7.67 -25.49
CA ASN A 53 6.82 -7.56 -24.06
C ASN A 53 7.01 -6.09 -23.59
N GLY A 54 6.14 -5.18 -24.03
CA GLY A 54 6.26 -3.73 -23.72
C GLY A 54 7.34 -2.98 -24.48
N THR A 55 8.05 -3.65 -25.39
CA THR A 55 9.10 -3.08 -26.24
C THR A 55 8.54 -2.70 -27.61
N ARG A 56 9.01 -1.59 -28.18
CA ARG A 56 8.59 -1.08 -29.49
C ARG A 56 9.13 -1.95 -30.62
N VAL A 57 8.30 -2.25 -31.60
CA VAL A 57 8.65 -2.94 -32.84
C VAL A 57 8.49 -2.00 -34.01
N GLN A 58 9.47 -2.00 -34.92
CA GLN A 58 9.46 -1.19 -36.15
C GLN A 58 8.94 -2.00 -37.33
N LEU A 59 7.85 -1.55 -37.96
CA LEU A 59 7.23 -2.23 -39.09
C LEU A 59 7.21 -1.34 -40.34
N SER A 60 7.43 -1.93 -41.52
CA SER A 60 7.19 -1.25 -42.79
C SER A 60 5.70 -1.21 -43.11
N GLU A 61 5.25 -0.21 -43.87
CA GLU A 61 3.84 -0.09 -44.32
C GLU A 61 3.36 -1.37 -45.02
N SER A 62 4.20 -1.94 -45.88
CA SER A 62 3.94 -3.20 -46.59
C SER A 62 3.81 -4.43 -45.67
N SER A 63 4.44 -4.40 -44.50
CA SER A 63 4.31 -5.48 -43.51
C SER A 63 3.03 -5.32 -42.70
N ILE A 64 2.66 -4.08 -42.37
CA ILE A 64 1.41 -3.76 -41.69
C ILE A 64 0.20 -4.11 -42.58
N GLN A 65 0.24 -3.73 -43.86
CA GLN A 65 -0.80 -4.06 -44.85
C GLN A 65 -0.97 -5.56 -45.02
N ARG A 66 0.12 -6.32 -45.16
CA ARG A 66 0.04 -7.78 -45.31
C ARG A 66 -0.57 -8.46 -44.08
N GLU A 67 -0.19 -8.03 -42.88
CA GLU A 67 -0.67 -8.64 -41.65
C GLU A 67 -2.15 -8.31 -41.40
N LEU A 68 -2.57 -7.06 -41.60
CA LEU A 68 -3.98 -6.66 -41.42
C LEU A 68 -4.89 -7.24 -42.51
N GLN A 69 -4.40 -7.39 -43.74
CA GLN A 69 -5.11 -8.11 -44.79
C GLN A 69 -5.28 -9.59 -44.44
N ARG A 70 -4.25 -10.22 -43.84
CA ARG A 70 -4.30 -11.63 -43.43
C ARG A 70 -5.23 -11.88 -42.25
N GLN A 71 -5.15 -11.06 -41.20
CA GLN A 71 -5.87 -11.31 -39.94
C GLN A 71 -7.33 -10.86 -39.99
N ILE A 72 -7.63 -9.77 -40.70
CA ILE A 72 -8.94 -9.10 -40.63
C ILE A 72 -9.46 -8.63 -42.00
N GLN A 73 -8.85 -9.07 -43.10
CA GLN A 73 -9.28 -8.82 -44.49
C GLN A 73 -9.44 -7.34 -44.85
N LEU A 74 -8.65 -6.47 -44.21
CA LEU A 74 -8.66 -5.02 -44.48
C LEU A 74 -7.97 -4.70 -45.81
N ASP A 75 -8.57 -3.79 -46.58
CA ASP A 75 -7.98 -3.37 -47.86
C ASP A 75 -6.77 -2.43 -47.63
N PRO A 76 -5.81 -2.40 -48.58
CA PRO A 76 -4.59 -1.60 -48.42
C PRO A 76 -4.83 -0.10 -48.28
N ALA A 77 -5.87 0.45 -48.94
CA ALA A 77 -6.15 1.88 -48.90
C ALA A 77 -6.69 2.32 -47.53
N THR A 78 -7.56 1.49 -46.93
CA THR A 78 -8.02 1.69 -45.55
C THR A 78 -6.90 1.53 -44.54
N THR A 79 -5.98 0.58 -44.76
CA THR A 79 -4.80 0.40 -43.90
C THR A 79 -3.90 1.63 -43.88
N THR A 80 -3.62 2.21 -45.05
CA THR A 80 -2.83 3.45 -45.14
C THR A 80 -3.54 4.62 -44.43
N ARG A 81 -4.88 4.68 -44.49
CA ARG A 81 -5.66 5.69 -43.74
C ARG A 81 -5.51 5.51 -42.22
N ILE A 82 -5.61 4.27 -41.71
CA ILE A 82 -5.44 3.96 -40.28
C ILE A 82 -4.03 4.35 -39.80
N ILE A 83 -2.98 4.00 -40.55
CA ILE A 83 -1.60 4.35 -40.20
C ILE A 83 -1.43 5.87 -40.14
N LYS A 84 -2.02 6.59 -41.11
CA LYS A 84 -1.99 8.04 -41.14
C LYS A 84 -2.71 8.65 -39.93
N GLU A 85 -3.90 8.19 -39.59
CA GLU A 85 -4.66 8.69 -38.43
C GLU A 85 -3.93 8.41 -37.11
N LEU A 86 -3.33 7.23 -36.96
CA LEU A 86 -2.49 6.91 -35.80
C LEU A 86 -1.21 7.77 -35.73
N GLY A 87 -0.66 8.16 -36.89
CA GLY A 87 0.44 9.12 -36.98
C GLY A 87 0.01 10.54 -36.60
N ASP A 88 -1.11 11.00 -37.13
CA ASP A 88 -1.69 12.33 -36.87
C ASP A 88 -2.14 12.47 -35.40
N ALA A 89 -2.54 11.37 -34.75
CA ALA A 89 -2.85 11.28 -33.33
C ALA A 89 -1.60 11.20 -32.43
N GLY A 90 -0.40 11.14 -33.01
CA GLY A 90 0.85 11.03 -32.26
C GLY A 90 1.05 9.67 -31.57
N ILE A 91 0.30 8.64 -31.99
CA ILE A 91 0.43 7.27 -31.47
C ILE A 91 1.58 6.55 -32.17
N LEU A 92 1.68 6.72 -33.48
CA LEU A 92 2.79 6.22 -34.29
C LEU A 92 3.71 7.35 -34.72
N ARG A 93 5.00 7.03 -34.88
CA ARG A 93 5.99 7.91 -35.52
C ARG A 93 6.71 7.16 -36.63
N ILE A 94 7.20 7.92 -37.60
CA ILE A 94 8.08 7.42 -38.65
C ILE A 94 9.53 7.55 -38.17
N THR A 95 10.27 6.45 -38.24
CA THR A 95 11.70 6.39 -37.92
C THR A 95 12.56 6.93 -39.06
N SER A 96 13.83 7.24 -38.79
CA SER A 96 14.80 7.65 -39.82
C SER A 96 14.96 6.62 -40.95
N ALA A 97 14.64 5.35 -40.68
CA ALA A 97 14.64 4.26 -41.66
C ALA A 97 13.31 4.11 -42.44
N GLY A 98 12.36 5.05 -42.30
CA GLY A 98 11.07 5.02 -43.01
C GLY A 98 10.10 3.95 -42.50
N ARG A 99 10.32 3.42 -41.29
CA ARG A 99 9.43 2.42 -40.64
C ARG A 99 8.59 3.07 -39.55
N TYR A 100 7.42 2.51 -39.27
CA TYR A 100 6.51 2.96 -38.24
C TYR A 100 6.78 2.24 -36.92
N GLU A 101 6.74 2.97 -35.81
CA GLU A 101 6.74 2.44 -34.45
C GLU A 101 5.89 3.31 -33.53
N ILE A 102 5.58 2.82 -32.33
CA ILE A 102 4.92 3.64 -31.31
C ILE A 102 5.81 4.83 -30.93
N ALA A 103 5.19 6.00 -30.80
CA ALA A 103 5.87 7.29 -30.72
C ALA A 103 6.91 7.39 -29.59
N ASN A 104 6.68 6.74 -28.44
CA ASN A 104 7.65 6.69 -27.34
C ASN A 104 7.49 5.43 -26.47
N SER A 105 8.50 5.15 -25.65
CA SER A 105 8.55 3.95 -24.79
C SER A 105 7.50 3.94 -23.68
N PHE A 106 7.04 5.10 -23.21
CA PHE A 106 5.97 5.18 -22.21
C PHE A 106 4.63 4.76 -22.81
N LEU A 107 4.29 5.31 -23.98
CA LEU A 107 3.11 4.93 -24.74
C LEU A 107 3.15 3.45 -25.15
N ALA A 108 4.34 2.92 -25.46
CA ALA A 108 4.52 1.51 -25.77
C ALA A 108 4.25 0.59 -24.56
N ARG A 109 4.78 0.92 -23.38
CA ARG A 109 4.49 0.16 -22.15
C ARG A 109 3.01 0.23 -21.77
N ARG A 110 2.36 1.39 -21.92
CA ARG A 110 0.94 1.57 -21.61
C ARG A 110 0.03 0.87 -22.60
N ALA A 111 0.26 1.04 -23.90
CA ALA A 111 -0.44 0.29 -24.94
C ALA A 111 -0.27 -1.22 -24.75
N PHE A 112 0.92 -1.68 -24.34
CA PHE A 112 1.15 -3.09 -24.02
C PHE A 112 0.36 -3.56 -22.80
N GLN A 113 0.39 -2.83 -21.68
CA GLN A 113 -0.39 -3.16 -20.48
C GLN A 113 -1.89 -3.23 -20.77
N LYS A 114 -2.40 -2.29 -21.57
CA LYS A 114 -3.79 -2.25 -22.01
C LYS A 114 -4.16 -3.44 -22.89
N VAL A 115 -3.40 -3.67 -23.97
CA VAL A 115 -3.55 -4.83 -24.86
C VAL A 115 -3.43 -6.14 -24.08
N GLU A 116 -2.53 -6.23 -23.10
CA GLU A 116 -2.34 -7.41 -22.27
C GLU A 116 -3.50 -7.63 -21.29
N SER A 117 -4.03 -6.56 -20.68
CA SER A 117 -5.18 -6.63 -19.78
C SER A 117 -6.44 -7.13 -20.48
N GLU A 118 -6.74 -6.64 -21.69
CA GLU A 118 -7.85 -7.13 -22.50
C GLU A 118 -7.62 -8.56 -22.99
N ASN A 119 -6.41 -8.88 -23.46
CA ASN A 119 -6.06 -10.24 -23.87
C ASN A 119 -6.12 -11.24 -22.71
N ARG A 120 -5.86 -10.81 -21.46
CA ARG A 120 -6.03 -11.63 -20.26
C ARG A 120 -7.51 -11.96 -20.04
N VAL A 121 -8.40 -10.97 -20.16
CA VAL A 121 -9.86 -11.20 -20.07
C VAL A 121 -10.34 -12.15 -21.16
N LEU A 122 -9.90 -11.98 -22.41
CA LEU A 122 -10.26 -12.88 -23.51
C LEU A 122 -9.73 -14.31 -23.32
N ARG A 123 -8.50 -14.46 -22.80
CA ARG A 123 -7.92 -15.76 -22.43
C ARG A 123 -8.68 -16.42 -21.29
N THR A 124 -9.07 -15.67 -20.26
CA THR A 124 -9.90 -16.17 -19.15
C THR A 124 -11.27 -16.61 -19.65
N ILE A 125 -11.93 -15.81 -20.51
CA ILE A 125 -13.22 -16.17 -21.10
C ILE A 125 -13.10 -17.50 -21.87
N ARG A 126 -12.06 -17.64 -22.71
CA ARG A 126 -11.82 -18.89 -23.47
C ARG A 126 -11.51 -20.06 -22.54
N ALA A 127 -10.64 -19.88 -21.54
CA ALA A 127 -10.31 -20.92 -20.57
C ALA A 127 -11.54 -21.38 -19.78
N THR A 128 -12.42 -20.47 -19.38
CA THR A 128 -13.69 -20.82 -18.73
C THR A 128 -14.66 -21.51 -19.69
N ILE A 129 -14.71 -21.14 -20.98
CA ILE A 129 -15.47 -21.88 -21.99
C ILE A 129 -14.93 -23.31 -22.11
N GLN A 130 -13.62 -23.48 -22.19
CA GLN A 130 -12.95 -24.79 -22.30
C GLN A 130 -13.12 -25.65 -21.03
N ASP A 131 -13.02 -25.06 -19.84
CA ASP A 131 -13.26 -25.74 -18.56
C ASP A 131 -14.73 -26.17 -18.42
N ARG A 132 -15.68 -25.31 -18.81
CA ARG A 132 -17.10 -25.68 -18.80
C ARG A 132 -17.43 -26.71 -19.88
N MET A 133 -16.76 -26.66 -21.03
CA MET A 133 -16.85 -27.69 -22.06
C MET A 133 -16.33 -29.04 -21.58
N SER A 134 -15.17 -29.07 -20.90
CA SER A 134 -14.58 -30.32 -20.41
C SER A 134 -15.42 -30.97 -19.31
N ARG A 135 -16.15 -30.16 -18.54
CA ARG A 135 -17.11 -30.60 -17.51
C ARG A 135 -18.52 -30.88 -18.05
N GLU A 136 -18.74 -30.73 -19.37
CA GLU A 136 -20.06 -30.82 -20.02
C GLU A 136 -21.15 -29.88 -19.42
N GLU A 137 -20.72 -28.80 -18.76
CA GLU A 137 -21.61 -27.87 -18.07
C GLU A 137 -21.96 -26.69 -18.97
N LEU A 138 -23.20 -26.62 -19.45
CA LEU A 138 -23.64 -25.51 -20.31
C LEU A 138 -23.58 -24.15 -19.57
N LEU A 139 -23.17 -23.13 -20.31
CA LEU A 139 -23.06 -21.76 -19.80
C LEU A 139 -24.44 -21.22 -19.42
N ASP A 140 -24.52 -20.58 -18.25
CA ASP A 140 -25.74 -19.95 -17.79
C ASP A 140 -26.03 -18.62 -18.52
N ARG A 141 -27.20 -18.04 -18.24
CA ARG A 141 -27.64 -16.80 -18.89
C ARG A 141 -26.75 -15.61 -18.56
N GLN A 142 -26.28 -15.52 -17.32
CA GLN A 142 -25.49 -14.38 -16.85
C GLN A 142 -24.12 -14.41 -17.54
N TYR A 143 -23.50 -15.57 -17.61
CA TYR A 143 -22.23 -15.77 -18.29
C TYR A 143 -22.36 -15.60 -19.81
N LEU A 144 -23.42 -16.14 -20.43
CA LEU A 144 -23.66 -15.96 -21.87
C LEU A 144 -23.88 -14.49 -22.26
N ASN A 145 -24.57 -13.71 -21.43
CA ASN A 145 -24.76 -12.29 -21.64
C ASN A 145 -23.44 -11.52 -21.43
N TYR A 146 -22.65 -11.91 -20.43
CA TYR A 146 -21.36 -11.32 -20.12
C TYR A 146 -20.38 -11.48 -21.30
N ILE A 147 -20.29 -12.67 -21.90
CA ILE A 147 -19.34 -12.94 -22.98
C ILE A 147 -19.83 -12.51 -24.37
N ASP A 148 -21.12 -12.20 -24.55
CA ASP A 148 -21.74 -11.99 -25.88
C ASP A 148 -21.02 -10.91 -26.70
N THR A 149 -20.57 -9.84 -26.04
CA THR A 149 -19.85 -8.73 -26.68
C THR A 149 -18.38 -9.02 -26.98
N SER A 150 -17.79 -10.02 -26.31
CA SER A 150 -16.38 -10.39 -26.43
C SER A 150 -16.14 -11.59 -27.35
N LEU A 151 -17.17 -12.39 -27.65
CA LEU A 151 -17.08 -13.57 -28.50
C LEU A 151 -16.49 -13.32 -29.91
N PRO A 152 -16.83 -12.23 -30.62
CA PRO A 152 -16.23 -11.94 -31.94
C PRO A 152 -14.73 -11.64 -31.89
N LEU A 153 -14.17 -11.36 -30.70
CA LEU A 153 -12.76 -11.00 -30.50
C LEU A 153 -11.87 -12.23 -30.26
N ILE A 154 -12.48 -13.40 -30.00
CA ILE A 154 -11.80 -14.65 -29.68
C ILE A 154 -11.85 -15.57 -30.90
N ASP A 155 -10.70 -16.09 -31.32
CA ASP A 155 -10.63 -17.12 -32.37
C ASP A 155 -11.06 -18.48 -31.82
N LEU A 156 -12.38 -18.71 -31.83
CA LEU A 156 -13.01 -19.92 -31.33
C LEU A 156 -12.88 -21.08 -32.31
N THR A 157 -12.68 -22.29 -31.79
CA THR A 157 -12.78 -23.50 -32.59
C THR A 157 -14.24 -23.79 -32.96
N PRO A 158 -14.50 -24.60 -34.02
CA PRO A 158 -15.85 -25.03 -34.35
C PRO A 158 -16.58 -25.71 -33.18
N GLU A 159 -15.85 -26.44 -32.34
CA GLU A 159 -16.38 -27.12 -31.16
C GLU A 159 -16.79 -26.14 -30.05
N GLU A 160 -15.95 -25.15 -29.76
CA GLU A 160 -16.24 -24.08 -28.81
C GLU A 160 -17.48 -23.29 -29.24
N THR A 161 -17.58 -23.00 -30.54
CA THR A 161 -18.74 -22.31 -31.13
C THR A 161 -20.02 -23.12 -30.98
N ALA A 162 -19.98 -24.43 -31.25
CA ALA A 162 -21.13 -25.32 -31.08
C ALA A 162 -21.58 -25.44 -29.62
N PHE A 163 -20.64 -25.45 -28.67
CA PHE A 163 -20.95 -25.48 -27.24
C PHE A 163 -21.67 -24.21 -26.76
N ILE A 164 -21.23 -23.03 -27.21
CA ILE A 164 -21.89 -21.76 -26.87
C ILE A 164 -23.33 -21.74 -27.41
N GLN A 165 -23.55 -22.23 -28.64
CA GLN A 165 -24.90 -22.31 -29.21
C GLN A 165 -25.82 -23.25 -28.41
N ARG A 166 -25.32 -24.44 -28.04
CA ARG A 166 -26.06 -25.37 -27.17
C ARG A 166 -26.44 -24.72 -25.82
N SER A 167 -25.53 -23.94 -25.24
CA SER A 167 -25.78 -23.21 -23.99
C SER A 167 -26.88 -22.14 -24.14
N ARG A 168 -26.86 -21.37 -25.25
CA ARG A 168 -27.90 -20.37 -25.56
C ARG A 168 -29.27 -20.98 -25.74
N GLU A 169 -29.35 -22.12 -26.42
CA GLU A 169 -30.62 -22.84 -26.60
C GLU A 169 -31.19 -23.35 -25.27
N ASN A 170 -30.35 -23.86 -24.38
CA ASN A 170 -30.78 -24.32 -23.06
C ASN A 170 -31.39 -23.19 -22.21
N VAL A 171 -30.75 -22.01 -22.19
CA VAL A 171 -31.29 -20.83 -21.51
C VAL A 171 -32.65 -20.42 -22.09
N ARG A 172 -32.80 -20.44 -23.42
CA ARG A 172 -34.08 -20.14 -24.09
C ARG A 172 -35.17 -21.15 -23.72
N ARG A 173 -34.84 -22.45 -23.63
CA ARG A 173 -35.78 -23.52 -23.21
C ARG A 173 -36.20 -23.36 -21.74
N ARG A 174 -35.26 -23.03 -20.84
CA ARG A 174 -35.53 -22.81 -19.42
C ARG A 174 -36.47 -21.60 -19.19
N ARG A 175 -36.28 -20.50 -19.95
CA ARG A 175 -37.16 -19.32 -19.89
C ARG A 175 -38.60 -19.64 -20.30
N ARG A 176 -38.79 -20.46 -21.34
CA ARG A 176 -40.14 -20.91 -21.75
C ARG A 176 -40.81 -21.72 -20.64
N ARG A 177 -40.08 -22.65 -20.00
CA ARG A 177 -40.62 -23.45 -18.87
C ARG A 177 -41.02 -22.58 -17.67
N ILE A 178 -40.20 -21.60 -17.29
CA ILE A 178 -40.50 -20.70 -16.17
C ILE A 178 -41.74 -19.84 -16.47
N ASN A 179 -41.87 -19.31 -17.69
CA ASN A 179 -43.05 -18.55 -18.08
C ASN A 179 -44.35 -19.38 -18.01
N TRP A 180 -44.30 -20.68 -18.35
CA TRP A 180 -45.43 -21.60 -18.19
C TRP A 180 -45.79 -21.84 -16.71
N ILE A 181 -44.80 -21.96 -15.82
CA ILE A 181 -45.01 -22.14 -14.37
C ILE A 181 -45.64 -20.89 -13.75
N VAL A 182 -45.16 -19.70 -14.10
CA VAL A 182 -45.69 -18.43 -13.58
C VAL A 182 -47.14 -18.21 -14.05
N ALA A 183 -47.46 -18.53 -15.30
CA ALA A 183 -48.84 -18.48 -15.80
C ALA A 183 -49.77 -19.43 -15.02
N GLY A 184 -49.30 -20.64 -14.68
CA GLY A 184 -50.04 -21.60 -13.85
C GLY A 184 -50.27 -21.09 -12.41
N ALA A 185 -49.26 -20.49 -11.78
CA ALA A 185 -49.39 -19.91 -10.44
C ALA A 185 -50.38 -18.73 -10.40
N PHE A 186 -50.40 -17.90 -11.45
CA PHE A 186 -51.33 -16.77 -11.57
C PHE A 186 -52.79 -17.24 -11.67
N LEU A 187 -53.05 -18.33 -12.42
CA LEU A 187 -54.38 -18.96 -12.49
C LEU A 187 -54.84 -19.52 -11.14
N LEU A 188 -53.91 -20.06 -10.34
CA LEU A 188 -54.19 -20.62 -9.02
C LEU A 188 -54.57 -19.52 -8.01
N VAL A 189 -53.87 -18.38 -8.03
CA VAL A 189 -54.20 -17.20 -7.21
C VAL A 189 -55.55 -16.61 -7.63
N LEU A 190 -55.84 -16.55 -8.94
CA LEU A 190 -57.13 -16.09 -9.44
C LEU A 190 -58.28 -17.00 -8.96
N ALA A 191 -58.08 -18.33 -8.99
CA ALA A 191 -59.06 -19.29 -8.48
C ALA A 191 -59.29 -19.14 -6.96
N MET A 192 -58.23 -18.90 -6.19
CA MET A 192 -58.33 -18.62 -4.75
C MET A 192 -59.08 -17.31 -4.48
N ALA A 193 -58.83 -16.25 -5.27
CA ALA A 193 -59.51 -14.97 -5.12
C ALA A 193 -61.02 -15.07 -5.42
N VAL A 194 -61.39 -15.84 -6.46
CA VAL A 194 -62.79 -16.14 -6.78
C VAL A 194 -63.46 -16.92 -5.63
N ASN A 195 -62.77 -17.91 -5.06
CA ASN A 195 -63.27 -18.67 -3.91
C ASN A 195 -63.48 -17.77 -2.67
N THR A 196 -62.55 -16.84 -2.39
CA THR A 196 -62.72 -15.88 -1.29
C THR A 196 -63.86 -14.89 -1.52
N TYR A 197 -64.11 -14.49 -2.77
CA TYR A 197 -65.24 -13.62 -3.11
C TYR A 197 -66.59 -14.30 -2.88
N PHE A 198 -66.74 -15.57 -3.26
CA PHE A 198 -67.95 -16.35 -2.97
C PHE A 198 -68.17 -16.56 -1.46
N ASN A 199 -67.10 -16.82 -0.71
CA ASN A 199 -67.19 -16.97 0.76
C ASN A 199 -67.55 -15.64 1.46
N TYR A 200 -67.08 -14.50 0.94
CA TYR A 200 -67.45 -13.18 1.46
C TYR A 200 -68.93 -12.84 1.24
N GLN A 201 -69.48 -13.17 0.06
CA GLN A 201 -70.92 -12.96 -0.19
C GLN A 201 -71.81 -13.80 0.74
N SER A 202 -71.39 -15.03 1.04
CA SER A 202 -72.15 -15.92 1.94
C SER A 202 -72.11 -15.47 3.41
N ALA A 203 -71.11 -14.68 3.82
CA ALA A 203 -71.01 -14.11 5.17
C ALA A 203 -71.89 -12.87 5.37
N GLN A 204 -72.29 -12.19 4.29
CA GLN A 204 -73.06 -10.95 4.37
C GLN A 204 -74.57 -11.19 4.58
N SER A 205 -75.10 -12.38 4.26
CA SER A 205 -76.52 -12.71 4.50
C SER A 205 -76.87 -13.01 5.96
N ASN A 206 -75.87 -13.16 6.85
CA ASN A 206 -76.08 -13.60 8.23
C ASN A 206 -75.91 -12.48 9.28
N ASN A 207 -75.87 -11.21 8.86
CA ASN A 207 -75.71 -10.06 9.76
C ASN A 207 -77.00 -9.22 9.96
N GLU A 208 -78.12 -9.65 9.37
CA GLU A 208 -79.44 -9.04 9.56
C GLU A 208 -80.17 -9.59 10.80
N GLU A 209 -79.73 -10.72 11.37
CA GLU A 209 -80.28 -11.29 12.61
C GLU A 209 -79.69 -10.67 13.90
N PHE A 210 -78.57 -9.93 13.83
CA PHE A 210 -77.91 -9.36 15.02
C PHE A 210 -78.49 -8.00 15.46
N GLN A 211 -79.29 -7.33 14.61
CA GLN A 211 -79.89 -6.04 14.93
C GLN A 211 -81.23 -6.15 15.69
N GLN A 212 -81.87 -7.33 15.72
CA GLN A 212 -83.13 -7.54 16.45
C GLN A 212 -82.95 -7.89 17.94
N ALA A 213 -81.72 -8.17 18.39
CA ALA A 213 -81.41 -8.51 19.79
C ALA A 213 -81.08 -7.29 20.68
N ASN A 214 -81.03 -6.08 20.14
CA ASN A 214 -80.60 -4.87 20.85
C ASN A 214 -81.76 -4.00 21.37
N GLU A 215 -83.00 -4.42 21.14
CA GLU A 215 -84.22 -3.67 21.51
C GLU A 215 -84.81 -4.08 22.87
N GLU A 216 -84.40 -5.23 23.43
CA GLU A 216 -84.85 -5.72 24.74
C GLU A 216 -84.07 -5.15 25.96
N LEU A 217 -82.95 -4.46 25.74
CA LEU A 217 -82.17 -3.83 26.82
C LEU A 217 -82.78 -2.50 27.33
N ASN A 218 -83.76 -1.94 26.61
CA ASN A 218 -84.45 -0.70 26.98
C ASN A 218 -85.59 -0.89 28.01
N LYS A 219 -85.79 -2.10 28.54
CA LYS A 219 -86.85 -2.38 29.54
C LYS A 219 -86.38 -2.54 30.99
N SER A 220 -85.12 -2.22 31.32
CA SER A 220 -84.55 -2.51 32.65
C SER A 220 -83.66 -1.41 33.25
N ARG A 221 -84.03 -0.12 33.10
CA ARG A 221 -83.36 0.99 33.83
C ARG A 221 -84.29 2.13 34.22
N ALA A 222 -85.36 1.79 34.94
CA ALA A 222 -86.02 2.72 35.85
C ALA A 222 -86.24 2.02 37.20
N GLU A 223 -85.17 1.37 37.66
CA GLU A 223 -84.99 1.04 39.07
C GLU A 223 -85.11 2.35 39.86
N GLU A 224 -85.78 2.26 41.01
CA GLU A 224 -85.08 2.75 42.19
C GLU A 224 -84.77 4.25 42.21
N ARG A 225 -85.59 5.06 41.55
CA ARG A 225 -85.90 6.39 42.07
C ARG A 225 -87.13 6.33 42.96
N ARG A 226 -86.90 5.52 44.01
CA ARG A 226 -87.27 5.78 45.38
C ARG A 226 -88.78 5.79 45.60
N LEU A 227 -89.33 4.95 46.49
CA LEU A 227 -88.92 4.95 47.92
C LEU A 227 -88.56 6.37 48.41
N ARG A 228 -89.27 7.36 47.84
CA ARG A 228 -89.48 8.70 48.36
C ARG A 228 -90.92 8.68 48.82
N GLU A 229 -91.01 8.03 49.99
CA GLU A 229 -91.97 8.38 51.01
C GLU A 229 -93.40 7.95 50.63
N GLU A 230 -93.96 6.86 51.16
CA GLU A 230 -94.11 6.65 52.61
C GLU A 230 -94.21 7.96 53.43
N ALA A 231 -94.86 8.97 52.84
CA ALA A 231 -95.52 10.06 53.52
C ALA A 231 -97.03 9.95 53.23
N GLN A 232 -97.55 8.74 53.48
CA GLN A 232 -98.96 8.55 53.79
C GLN A 232 -99.13 8.84 55.29
N GLU A 233 -99.98 9.82 55.56
CA GLU A 233 -100.64 10.19 56.84
C GLU A 233 -100.35 11.62 57.31
N ALA A 234 -100.86 12.61 56.59
CA ALA A 234 -101.27 13.89 57.19
C ALA A 234 -102.21 14.70 56.27
N LEU A 235 -103.20 14.00 55.69
CA LEU A 235 -104.38 14.64 55.10
C LEU A 235 -105.45 14.77 56.19
N GLU A 236 -105.26 15.65 57.17
CA GLU A 236 -106.34 15.92 58.15
C GLU A 236 -106.23 17.32 58.81
N GLN A 237 -105.46 18.25 58.24
CA GLN A 237 -105.40 19.64 58.76
C GLN A 237 -105.48 20.71 57.67
N ALA A 238 -106.08 20.35 56.54
CA ALA A 238 -106.48 21.26 55.48
C ALA A 238 -107.77 22.04 55.80
N ARG A 239 -108.01 22.57 57.02
CA ARG A 239 -109.34 23.22 57.21
C ARG A 239 -109.53 24.45 58.06
N GLU A 240 -108.61 24.91 58.90
CA GLU A 240 -108.99 25.99 59.84
C GLU A 240 -108.22 27.30 59.77
N ALA A 241 -107.11 27.43 59.02
CA ALA A 241 -106.39 28.71 58.96
C ALA A 241 -106.70 29.55 57.71
N LYS A 242 -107.82 29.26 57.04
CA LYS A 242 -108.33 30.01 55.88
C LYS A 242 -108.70 31.47 56.23
N GLU A 243 -108.85 31.82 57.52
CA GLU A 243 -109.35 33.13 57.94
C GLU A 243 -108.27 34.19 58.19
N ALA A 244 -106.98 33.86 58.04
CA ALA A 244 -105.90 34.87 58.06
C ALA A 244 -105.49 35.35 56.65
N ALA A 245 -105.99 34.69 55.59
CA ALA A 245 -105.52 34.86 54.22
C ALA A 245 -106.07 36.13 53.51
N ASP A 246 -107.12 36.75 54.03
CA ASP A 246 -107.81 37.85 53.33
C ASP A 246 -107.27 39.25 53.65
N ALA A 247 -106.34 39.39 54.61
CA ALA A 247 -105.68 40.68 54.89
C ALA A 247 -104.31 40.85 54.20
N ALA A 248 -103.70 39.76 53.72
CA ALA A 248 -102.37 39.78 53.09
C ALA A 248 -102.41 39.84 51.55
N ARG A 249 -103.61 39.74 50.95
CA ARG A 249 -103.78 39.61 49.50
C ARG A 249 -103.55 40.92 48.73
N GLU A 250 -103.73 42.07 49.38
CA GLU A 250 -103.59 43.39 48.73
C GLU A 250 -102.11 43.86 48.67
N GLU A 251 -101.27 43.49 49.66
CA GLU A 251 -99.81 43.73 49.60
C GLU A 251 -99.05 42.72 48.72
N ALA A 252 -99.60 41.51 48.53
CA ALA A 252 -98.96 40.46 47.73
C ALA A 252 -99.08 40.71 46.21
N GLU A 253 -100.15 41.36 45.73
CA GLU A 253 -100.35 41.60 44.29
C GLU A 253 -99.41 42.72 43.76
N GLU A 254 -99.12 43.77 44.55
CA GLU A 254 -98.11 44.78 44.17
C GLU A 254 -96.66 44.25 44.25
N ALA A 255 -96.37 43.37 45.21
CA ALA A 255 -95.06 42.73 45.32
C ALA A 255 -94.78 41.75 44.15
N GLN A 256 -95.82 41.06 43.66
CA GLN A 256 -95.69 40.08 42.58
C GLN A 256 -95.39 40.73 41.22
N GLU A 257 -96.03 41.85 40.89
CA GLU A 257 -95.80 42.54 39.61
C GLU A 257 -94.37 43.12 39.52
N SER A 258 -93.84 43.67 40.63
CA SER A 258 -92.45 44.14 40.69
C SER A 258 -91.41 43.01 40.61
N ALA A 259 -91.74 41.83 41.17
CA ALA A 259 -90.89 40.65 41.13
C ALA A 259 -90.84 40.02 39.73
N GLU A 260 -91.96 40.01 38.98
CA GLU A 260 -92.02 39.48 37.62
C GLU A 260 -91.24 40.34 36.62
N ILE A 261 -91.32 41.68 36.72
CA ILE A 261 -90.54 42.59 35.87
C ILE A 261 -89.04 42.43 36.15
N SER A 262 -88.65 42.38 37.44
CA SER A 262 -87.26 42.20 37.85
C SER A 262 -86.71 40.83 37.44
N ALA A 263 -87.55 39.78 37.47
CA ALA A 263 -87.18 38.44 37.02
C ALA A 263 -86.98 38.39 35.49
N LEU A 264 -87.81 39.10 34.71
CA LEU A 264 -87.69 39.15 33.26
C LEU A 264 -86.41 39.89 32.81
N GLU A 265 -86.07 40.99 33.49
CA GLU A 265 -84.82 41.72 33.26
C GLU A 265 -83.59 40.88 33.64
N ALA A 266 -83.66 40.15 34.75
CA ALA A 266 -82.61 39.21 35.16
C ALA A 266 -82.44 38.05 34.18
N GLU A 267 -83.54 37.52 33.62
CA GLU A 267 -83.54 36.48 32.60
C GLU A 267 -82.90 36.98 31.29
N GLN A 268 -83.26 38.19 30.84
CA GLN A 268 -82.65 38.81 29.65
C GLN A 268 -81.15 39.06 29.83
N GLN A 269 -80.73 39.56 31.00
CA GLN A 269 -79.32 39.74 31.31
C GLN A 269 -78.56 38.42 31.39
N ARG A 270 -79.19 37.36 31.90
CA ARG A 270 -78.59 36.01 31.93
C ARG A 270 -78.37 35.46 30.52
N VAL A 271 -79.38 35.58 29.64
CA VAL A 271 -79.28 35.12 28.24
C VAL A 271 -78.20 35.89 27.48
N LEU A 272 -78.12 37.21 27.64
CA LEU A 272 -77.07 38.03 27.04
C LEU A 272 -75.68 37.67 27.59
N ALA A 273 -75.56 37.49 28.91
CA ALA A 273 -74.31 37.08 29.55
C ALA A 273 -73.86 35.69 29.08
N ASP A 274 -74.78 34.74 28.88
CA ASP A 274 -74.46 33.41 28.38
C ASP A 274 -74.09 33.43 26.89
N SER A 275 -74.72 34.29 26.08
CA SER A 275 -74.31 34.53 24.69
C SER A 275 -72.88 35.10 24.60
N LEU A 276 -72.58 36.14 25.39
CA LEU A 276 -71.24 36.73 25.44
C LEU A 276 -70.19 35.75 25.99
N ARG A 277 -70.56 34.88 26.94
CA ARG A 277 -69.69 33.80 27.40
C ARG A 277 -69.43 32.77 26.31
N GLN A 278 -70.43 32.38 25.54
CA GLN A 278 -70.25 31.45 24.43
C GLN A 278 -69.34 32.04 23.35
N GLU A 279 -69.53 33.31 22.99
CA GLU A 279 -68.67 34.03 22.05
C GLU A 279 -67.23 34.12 22.57
N ALA A 280 -67.04 34.51 23.84
CA ALA A 280 -65.72 34.57 24.47
C ALA A 280 -65.03 33.19 24.53
N VAL A 281 -65.79 32.10 24.75
CA VAL A 281 -65.27 30.73 24.71
C VAL A 281 -64.87 30.34 23.28
N GLN A 282 -65.68 30.70 22.27
CA GLN A 282 -65.34 30.43 20.86
C GLN A 282 -64.09 31.20 20.42
N ASP A 283 -63.98 32.48 20.79
CA ASP A 283 -62.80 33.30 20.48
C ASP A 283 -61.57 32.80 21.22
N ARG A 284 -61.69 32.43 22.50
CA ARG A 284 -60.60 31.78 23.26
C ARG A 284 -60.15 30.51 22.56
N ASN A 285 -61.07 29.66 22.10
CA ASN A 285 -60.74 28.43 21.41
C ASN A 285 -60.06 28.68 20.05
N ARG A 286 -60.47 29.72 19.31
CA ARG A 286 -59.79 30.14 18.08
C ARG A 286 -58.37 30.64 18.34
N ILE A 287 -58.17 31.45 19.38
CA ILE A 287 -56.86 31.96 19.77
C ILE A 287 -55.95 30.80 20.21
N LEU A 288 -56.46 29.84 21.01
CA LEU A 288 -55.72 28.66 21.41
C LEU A 288 -55.32 27.80 20.20
N ALA A 289 -56.23 27.53 19.28
CA ALA A 289 -55.92 26.78 18.06
C ALA A 289 -54.88 27.49 17.17
N GLN A 290 -54.92 28.83 17.10
CA GLN A 290 -53.90 29.62 16.40
C GLN A 290 -52.55 29.60 17.12
N ALA A 291 -52.54 29.66 18.45
CA ALA A 291 -51.34 29.58 19.26
C ALA A 291 -50.66 28.20 19.16
N GLU A 292 -51.44 27.11 19.20
CA GLU A 292 -50.95 25.74 18.99
C GLU A 292 -50.32 25.59 17.61
N LYS A 293 -50.99 26.07 16.56
CA LYS A 293 -50.45 26.03 15.19
C LYS A 293 -49.16 26.86 15.04
N LEU A 294 -49.09 28.02 15.70
CA LEU A 294 -47.88 28.84 15.71
C LEU A 294 -46.74 28.13 16.46
N GLN A 295 -47.04 27.47 17.59
CA GLN A 295 -46.07 26.68 18.33
C GLN A 295 -45.51 25.53 17.48
N GLU A 296 -46.37 24.75 16.83
CA GLU A 296 -45.93 23.68 15.91
C GLU A 296 -45.03 24.20 14.79
N LEU A 297 -45.39 25.34 14.18
CA LEU A 297 -44.57 25.98 13.15
C LEU A 297 -43.23 26.47 13.69
N THR A 298 -43.18 27.02 14.91
CA THR A 298 -41.92 27.44 15.54
C THR A 298 -41.03 26.25 15.91
N GLU A 299 -41.61 25.14 16.38
CA GLU A 299 -40.88 23.90 16.66
C GLU A 299 -40.35 23.27 15.37
N GLN A 300 -41.12 23.32 14.28
CA GLN A 300 -40.67 22.89 12.96
C GLN A 300 -39.53 23.78 12.45
N ALA A 301 -39.68 25.11 12.52
CA ALA A 301 -38.63 26.05 12.12
C ALA A 301 -37.35 25.86 12.94
N GLN A 302 -37.46 25.59 14.25
CA GLN A 302 -36.30 25.29 15.10
C GLN A 302 -35.64 23.96 14.73
N ARG A 303 -36.42 22.92 14.42
CA ARG A 303 -35.90 21.63 13.93
C ARG A 303 -35.17 21.80 12.60
N ASP A 304 -35.74 22.55 11.67
CA ASP A 304 -35.13 22.85 10.38
C ASP A 304 -33.87 23.71 10.54
N ALA A 305 -33.87 24.70 11.44
CA ALA A 305 -32.69 25.50 11.77
C ALA A 305 -31.56 24.65 12.37
N ASN A 306 -31.88 23.76 13.31
CA ASN A 306 -30.91 22.83 13.89
C ASN A 306 -30.36 21.85 12.84
N ARG A 307 -31.22 21.31 11.96
CA ARG A 307 -30.82 20.44 10.85
C ARG A 307 -29.92 21.18 9.86
N ASN A 308 -30.27 22.40 9.48
CA ASN A 308 -29.45 23.24 8.60
C ASN A 308 -28.10 23.60 9.22
N LYS A 309 -28.05 23.83 10.53
CA LYS A 309 -26.80 24.02 11.26
C LYS A 309 -25.92 22.78 11.20
N ALA A 310 -26.46 21.59 11.49
CA ALA A 310 -25.72 20.33 11.40
C ALA A 310 -25.21 20.04 9.98
N LEU A 311 -26.02 20.34 8.96
CA LEU A 311 -25.61 20.20 7.55
C LEU A 311 -24.47 21.17 7.17
N ARG A 312 -24.47 22.40 7.70
CA ARG A 312 -23.38 23.36 7.50
C ARG A 312 -22.09 22.89 8.16
N GLU A 313 -22.17 22.43 9.41
CA GLU A 313 -21.01 21.87 10.13
C GLU A 313 -20.44 20.65 9.40
N GLN A 314 -21.30 19.78 8.84
CA GLN A 314 -20.87 18.66 8.02
C GLN A 314 -20.24 19.11 6.69
N ALA A 315 -20.80 20.12 6.03
CA ALA A 315 -20.26 20.67 4.79
C ALA A 315 -18.87 21.30 5.03
N GLU A 316 -18.71 22.10 6.08
CA GLU A 316 -17.42 22.70 6.48
C GLU A 316 -16.37 21.62 6.81
N ALA A 317 -16.77 20.55 7.51
CA ALA A 317 -15.88 19.41 7.77
C ALA A 317 -15.47 18.69 6.47
N SER A 318 -16.41 18.51 5.53
CA SER A 318 -16.12 17.88 4.23
C SER A 318 -15.23 18.74 3.33
N GLU A 319 -15.41 20.06 3.36
CA GLU A 319 -14.58 21.02 2.63
C GLU A 319 -13.15 21.03 3.18
N LYS A 320 -13.00 21.02 4.51
CA LYS A 320 -11.70 20.88 5.16
C LYS A 320 -10.99 19.59 4.76
N LEU A 321 -11.68 18.46 4.79
CA LEU A 321 -11.12 17.17 4.36
C LEU A 321 -10.71 17.17 2.88
N ALA A 322 -11.50 17.84 2.02
CA ALA A 322 -11.17 17.98 0.60
C ALA A 322 -9.93 18.84 0.38
N GLN A 323 -9.78 19.94 1.14
CA GLN A 323 -8.59 20.78 1.10
C GLN A 323 -7.35 20.03 1.61
N ASP A 324 -7.46 19.33 2.74
CA ASP A 324 -6.37 18.50 3.28
C ASP A 324 -5.93 17.42 2.27
N ALA A 325 -6.89 16.81 1.54
CA ALA A 325 -6.60 15.84 0.49
C ALA A 325 -5.92 16.46 -0.73
N LEU A 326 -6.31 17.67 -1.13
CA LEU A 326 -5.67 18.41 -2.21
C LEU A 326 -4.22 18.77 -1.86
N ASP A 327 -4.00 19.33 -0.66
CA ASP A 327 -2.67 19.70 -0.17
C ASP A 327 -1.75 18.47 -0.10
N ARG A 328 -2.29 17.31 0.34
CA ARG A 328 -1.55 16.04 0.33
C ARG A 328 -1.22 15.57 -1.09
N SER A 329 -2.15 15.68 -2.02
CA SER A 329 -1.94 15.32 -3.43
C SER A 329 -0.87 16.21 -4.09
N GLU A 330 -0.87 17.52 -3.82
CA GLU A 330 0.16 18.43 -4.32
C GLU A 330 1.54 18.10 -3.76
N THR A 331 1.61 17.81 -2.45
CA THR A 331 2.86 17.43 -1.79
C THR A 331 3.42 16.14 -2.38
N LEU A 332 2.59 15.10 -2.55
CA LEU A 332 2.98 13.85 -3.20
C LEU A 332 3.48 14.08 -4.63
N ASN A 333 2.83 14.95 -5.41
CA ASN A 333 3.26 15.26 -6.77
C ASN A 333 4.65 15.93 -6.79
N ARG A 334 4.94 16.83 -5.85
CA ARG A 334 6.28 17.44 -5.69
C ARG A 334 7.34 16.40 -5.35
N ILE A 335 7.02 15.48 -4.45
CA ILE A 335 7.92 14.38 -4.07
C ILE A 335 8.20 13.46 -5.26
N ILE A 336 7.18 13.01 -5.99
CA ILE A 336 7.36 12.18 -7.19
C ILE A 336 8.21 12.91 -8.24
N THR A 337 7.94 14.20 -8.44
CA THR A 337 8.72 15.07 -9.33
C THR A 337 10.19 15.14 -8.90
N SER A 338 10.45 15.29 -7.61
CA SER A 338 11.81 15.31 -7.08
C SER A 338 12.56 13.98 -7.30
N TRP A 339 11.90 12.83 -7.14
CA TRP A 339 12.51 11.53 -7.42
C TRP A 339 12.84 11.34 -8.90
N ASN A 340 11.96 11.84 -9.78
CA ASN A 340 12.20 11.86 -11.23
C ASN A 340 13.34 12.81 -11.60
N ALA A 341 13.42 13.98 -10.97
CA ALA A 341 14.50 14.94 -11.18
C ALA A 341 15.86 14.36 -10.76
N ALA A 342 15.93 13.71 -9.59
CA ALA A 342 17.12 13.01 -9.14
C ALA A 342 17.54 11.88 -10.09
N SER A 343 16.59 11.09 -10.59
CA SER A 343 16.87 10.08 -11.62
C SER A 343 17.41 10.69 -12.93
N ARG A 344 16.89 11.85 -13.35
CA ARG A 344 17.40 12.60 -14.52
C ARG A 344 18.79 13.21 -14.27
N ALA A 345 19.10 13.56 -13.02
CA ALA A 345 20.41 14.13 -12.66
C ALA A 345 21.57 13.19 -13.00
N LEU A 346 21.36 11.88 -12.93
CA LEU A 346 22.34 10.86 -13.32
C LEU A 346 22.76 10.93 -14.80
N GLN A 347 21.98 11.60 -15.66
CA GLN A 347 22.29 11.79 -17.08
C GLN A 347 22.94 13.16 -17.36
N ILE A 348 23.14 13.99 -16.34
CA ILE A 348 23.73 15.32 -16.48
C ILE A 348 25.25 15.19 -16.39
N GLU A 349 25.97 15.63 -17.42
CA GLU A 349 27.43 15.59 -17.44
C GLU A 349 28.06 16.73 -16.62
N ASP A 350 27.43 17.91 -16.59
CA ASP A 350 27.93 19.05 -15.82
C ASP A 350 27.74 18.82 -14.31
N ALA A 351 28.85 18.67 -13.59
CA ALA A 351 28.87 18.39 -12.15
C ALA A 351 28.10 19.43 -11.32
N ARG A 352 28.12 20.71 -11.70
CA ARG A 352 27.42 21.77 -10.97
C ARG A 352 25.92 21.70 -11.20
N ILE A 353 25.47 21.54 -12.45
CA ILE A 353 24.04 21.41 -12.76
C ILE A 353 23.49 20.14 -12.13
N LYS A 354 24.21 19.02 -12.24
CA LYS A 354 23.88 17.76 -11.56
C LYS A 354 23.64 17.99 -10.07
N THR A 355 24.57 18.67 -9.40
CA THR A 355 24.49 18.94 -7.97
C THR A 355 23.30 19.81 -7.60
N LEU A 356 23.05 20.90 -8.34
CA LEU A 356 21.92 21.77 -8.08
C LEU A 356 20.58 21.02 -8.20
N VAL A 357 20.41 20.19 -9.24
CA VAL A 357 19.20 19.39 -9.43
C VAL A 357 19.07 18.34 -8.32
N THR A 358 20.15 17.65 -7.98
CA THR A 358 20.16 16.62 -6.94
C THR A 358 19.84 17.20 -5.56
N LEU A 359 20.48 18.30 -5.17
CA LEU A 359 20.25 18.93 -3.87
C LEU A 359 18.84 19.50 -3.74
N GLU A 360 18.29 20.09 -4.81
CA GLU A 360 16.90 20.55 -4.80
C GLU A 360 15.93 19.38 -4.64
N ALA A 361 16.18 18.25 -5.32
CA ALA A 361 15.40 17.05 -5.15
C ALA A 361 15.48 16.50 -3.71
N TYR A 362 16.68 16.48 -3.13
CA TYR A 362 16.90 16.09 -1.73
C TYR A 362 16.15 17.02 -0.76
N LYS A 363 16.27 18.34 -0.94
CA LYS A 363 15.58 19.35 -0.11
C LYS A 363 14.07 19.20 -0.12
N LEU A 364 13.46 19.01 -1.30
CA LEU A 364 12.02 18.79 -1.43
C LEU A 364 11.54 17.58 -0.61
N ASN A 365 12.33 16.51 -0.55
CA ASN A 365 12.04 15.34 0.28
C ASN A 365 12.24 15.63 1.77
N ARG A 366 13.37 16.24 2.13
CA ARG A 366 13.73 16.59 3.50
C ARG A 366 12.70 17.49 4.16
N ASP A 367 12.24 18.51 3.44
CA ASP A 367 11.33 19.54 3.98
C ASP A 367 9.88 19.03 4.12
N ASN A 368 9.57 17.81 3.62
CA ASN A 368 8.24 17.19 3.71
C ASN A 368 8.31 15.78 4.36
N PRO A 369 8.74 15.65 5.62
CA PRO A 369 9.06 14.35 6.23
C PRO A 369 7.89 13.37 6.36
N ALA A 370 6.64 13.86 6.26
CA ALA A 370 5.45 13.00 6.32
C ALA A 370 5.24 12.15 5.05
N VAL A 371 5.79 12.57 3.90
CA VAL A 371 5.58 11.93 2.60
C VAL A 371 6.85 11.84 1.74
N GLY A 372 7.87 12.65 2.03
CA GLY A 372 9.17 12.64 1.37
C GLY A 372 10.10 11.60 1.96
N ASP A 373 10.95 11.03 1.11
CA ASP A 373 11.94 10.04 1.50
C ASP A 373 13.32 10.44 0.99
N VAL A 374 14.16 10.94 1.89
CA VAL A 374 15.55 11.29 1.58
C VAL A 374 16.42 10.05 1.33
N TYR A 375 16.00 8.87 1.79
CA TYR A 375 16.63 7.59 1.53
C TYR A 375 16.09 6.92 0.27
N HIS A 376 15.22 7.59 -0.50
CA HIS A 376 14.74 7.05 -1.77
C HIS A 376 15.94 6.76 -2.70
N PRO A 377 16.00 5.61 -3.39
CA PRO A 377 17.22 5.17 -4.09
C PRO A 377 17.70 6.14 -5.16
N ASN A 378 16.77 6.77 -5.90
CA ASN A 378 17.12 7.80 -6.87
C ASN A 378 17.79 9.03 -6.22
N ILE A 379 17.38 9.41 -5.00
CA ILE A 379 17.94 10.56 -4.28
C ILE A 379 19.36 10.23 -3.82
N VAL A 380 19.54 9.09 -3.14
CA VAL A 380 20.85 8.67 -2.63
C VAL A 380 21.83 8.43 -3.78
N ARG A 381 21.40 7.74 -4.84
CA ARG A 381 22.24 7.50 -6.03
C ARG A 381 22.64 8.81 -6.70
N ALA A 382 21.73 9.78 -6.82
CA ALA A 382 22.03 11.08 -7.41
C ALA A 382 22.97 11.92 -6.54
N LEU A 383 22.85 11.83 -5.21
CA LEU A 383 23.76 12.47 -4.25
C LEU A 383 25.16 11.86 -4.34
N LEU A 384 25.26 10.53 -4.31
CA LEU A 384 26.52 9.81 -4.47
C LEU A 384 27.19 10.17 -5.80
N ASP A 385 26.44 10.12 -6.90
CA ASP A 385 26.95 10.43 -8.25
C ASP A 385 27.39 11.89 -8.41
N ALA A 386 26.64 12.83 -7.82
CA ALA A 386 27.03 14.23 -7.76
C ALA A 386 28.31 14.42 -6.94
N ALA A 387 28.40 13.81 -5.76
CA ALA A 387 29.58 13.92 -4.91
C ALA A 387 30.83 13.34 -5.59
N SER A 388 30.68 12.21 -6.27
CA SER A 388 31.75 11.56 -7.04
C SER A 388 32.26 12.42 -8.21
N SER A 389 31.46 13.40 -8.65
CA SER A 389 31.86 14.32 -9.72
C SER A 389 32.82 15.41 -9.23
N PHE A 390 33.00 15.57 -7.90
CA PHE A 390 33.97 16.48 -7.28
C PHE A 390 35.10 15.76 -6.59
N ASP A 391 34.82 14.59 -6.02
CA ASP A 391 35.79 13.78 -5.29
C ASP A 391 35.78 12.34 -5.82
N GLU A 392 36.81 11.98 -6.59
CA GLU A 392 36.99 10.62 -7.09
C GLU A 392 37.36 9.63 -5.96
N ASP A 393 37.92 10.13 -4.85
CA ASP A 393 38.29 9.33 -3.67
C ASP A 393 37.07 9.00 -2.78
N LEU A 394 35.87 9.46 -3.17
CA LEU A 394 34.61 9.09 -2.53
C LEU A 394 34.35 7.57 -2.60
N GLU A 395 34.82 6.92 -3.68
CA GLU A 395 34.90 5.47 -3.77
C GLU A 395 36.13 4.99 -3.01
N PHE A 396 36.15 5.18 -1.69
CA PHE A 396 37.27 4.70 -0.91
C PHE A 396 37.23 3.17 -0.81
N ASP A 397 38.21 2.57 -1.45
CA ASP A 397 38.47 1.15 -1.39
C ASP A 397 39.90 0.83 -0.96
N ILE A 398 40.07 -0.37 -0.43
CA ILE A 398 41.39 -0.98 -0.26
C ILE A 398 41.48 -2.05 -1.32
N ALA A 399 42.05 -1.71 -2.48
CA ALA A 399 42.12 -2.57 -3.66
C ALA A 399 42.71 -3.97 -3.41
N THR A 400 43.55 -4.13 -2.39
CA THR A 400 44.15 -5.42 -2.03
C THR A 400 44.25 -5.59 -0.52
N ALA A 401 43.09 -5.76 0.12
CA ALA A 401 43.03 -6.09 1.54
C ALA A 401 43.44 -7.55 1.80
N HIS A 402 43.09 -8.45 0.89
CA HIS A 402 43.48 -9.87 0.89
C HIS A 402 43.94 -10.32 -0.50
N ASP A 403 44.81 -11.34 -0.57
CA ASP A 403 45.15 -12.01 -1.83
C ASP A 403 44.05 -13.03 -2.20
N GLY A 404 42.93 -12.51 -2.67
CA GLY A 404 41.70 -13.26 -2.96
C GLY A 404 40.53 -12.86 -2.07
N ALA A 405 39.39 -13.52 -2.30
CA ALA A 405 38.08 -13.14 -1.75
C ALA A 405 38.08 -12.85 -0.25
N VAL A 406 37.53 -11.68 0.15
CA VAL A 406 37.23 -11.33 1.54
C VAL A 406 35.99 -12.12 1.99
N ARG A 407 36.20 -13.11 2.85
CA ARG A 407 35.17 -14.09 3.22
C ARG A 407 34.23 -13.61 4.32
N ASP A 408 34.75 -12.85 5.29
CA ASP A 408 33.94 -12.32 6.39
C ASP A 408 34.56 -11.05 6.97
N ILE A 409 33.70 -10.20 7.55
CA ILE A 409 34.06 -8.94 8.21
C ILE A 409 33.28 -8.87 9.51
N VAL A 410 34.00 -8.79 10.64
CA VAL A 410 33.36 -8.66 11.95
C VAL A 410 33.90 -7.43 12.68
N LEU A 411 32.99 -6.60 13.21
CA LEU A 411 33.37 -5.45 14.02
C LEU A 411 33.70 -5.85 15.44
N HIS A 412 34.76 -5.25 15.95
CA HIS A 412 35.09 -5.32 17.36
C HIS A 412 34.07 -4.50 18.19
N PRO A 413 33.71 -4.93 19.42
CA PRO A 413 32.70 -4.24 20.22
C PRO A 413 33.00 -2.77 20.57
N ASP A 414 34.28 -2.36 20.53
CA ASP A 414 34.69 -0.96 20.73
C ASP A 414 34.29 -0.03 19.58
N GLY A 415 33.95 -0.57 18.41
CA GLY A 415 33.55 0.17 17.22
C GLY A 415 34.66 0.86 16.43
N ASN A 416 35.90 0.82 16.91
CA ASN A 416 37.04 1.46 16.26
C ASN A 416 37.94 0.47 15.52
N GLN A 417 37.56 -0.81 15.51
CA GLN A 417 38.36 -1.88 14.91
C GLN A 417 37.44 -2.88 14.25
N PHE A 418 37.92 -3.48 13.16
CA PHE A 418 37.26 -4.61 12.52
C PHE A 418 38.29 -5.65 12.10
N PHE A 419 37.83 -6.88 11.95
CA PHE A 419 38.63 -8.01 11.52
C PHE A 419 38.10 -8.53 10.20
N THR A 420 39.00 -8.90 9.30
CA THR A 420 38.67 -9.53 8.03
C THR A 420 39.41 -10.84 7.88
N THR A 421 38.78 -11.79 7.20
CA THR A 421 39.44 -13.02 6.75
C THR A 421 39.29 -13.16 5.25
N GLY A 422 40.28 -13.77 4.59
CA GLY A 422 40.27 -13.95 3.15
C GLY A 422 40.67 -15.35 2.71
N SER A 423 40.53 -15.58 1.41
CA SER A 423 40.93 -16.84 0.77
C SER A 423 42.45 -17.05 0.78
N ASP A 424 43.22 -16.04 1.16
CA ASP A 424 44.66 -16.12 1.44
C ASP A 424 44.99 -16.79 2.79
N GLY A 425 43.97 -17.21 3.56
CA GLY A 425 44.13 -17.83 4.87
C GLY A 425 44.57 -16.86 5.97
N GLN A 426 44.64 -15.56 5.66
CA GLN A 426 45.05 -14.54 6.63
C GLN A 426 43.83 -13.97 7.35
N ILE A 427 44.02 -13.64 8.63
CA ILE A 427 43.10 -12.77 9.37
C ILE A 427 43.83 -11.45 9.60
N ARG A 428 43.17 -10.34 9.27
CA ARG A 428 43.71 -8.99 9.41
C ARG A 428 42.86 -8.16 10.35
N GLN A 429 43.52 -7.37 11.18
CA GLN A 429 42.91 -6.35 12.01
C GLN A 429 43.17 -4.99 11.42
N TRP A 430 42.09 -4.21 11.36
CA TRP A 430 42.06 -2.86 10.87
C TRP A 430 41.63 -1.95 12.01
N ARG A 431 42.36 -0.86 12.24
CA ARG A 431 42.02 0.14 13.25
C ARG A 431 41.62 1.43 12.56
N ILE A 432 40.38 1.84 12.82
CA ILE A 432 39.82 3.09 12.36
C ILE A 432 40.25 4.19 13.33
N GLN A 433 40.96 5.18 12.83
CA GLN A 433 41.41 6.34 13.59
C GLN A 433 40.35 7.44 13.59
N SER A 434 39.72 7.64 12.43
CA SER A 434 38.61 8.58 12.24
C SER A 434 37.85 8.25 10.95
N TRP A 435 36.65 8.79 10.81
CA TRP A 435 35.90 8.83 9.56
C TRP A 435 35.84 10.29 9.09
N ASN A 436 35.98 10.55 7.79
CA ASN A 436 35.62 11.85 7.23
C ASN A 436 34.10 11.98 7.08
N SER A 437 33.61 13.17 6.68
CA SER A 437 32.17 13.43 6.50
C SER A 437 31.50 12.51 5.49
N LEU A 438 32.25 11.96 4.52
CA LEU A 438 31.75 11.10 3.46
C LEU A 438 31.90 9.60 3.74
N GLY A 439 32.36 9.23 4.93
CA GLY A 439 32.50 7.83 5.32
C GLY A 439 33.76 7.13 4.80
N VAL A 440 34.80 7.91 4.49
CA VAL A 440 36.15 7.40 4.23
C VAL A 440 36.90 7.31 5.56
N PRO A 441 37.31 6.11 6.01
CA PRO A 441 38.07 5.96 7.24
C PRO A 441 39.56 6.24 7.04
N GLU A 442 40.17 6.94 8.00
CA GLU A 442 41.62 6.90 8.18
C GLU A 442 41.97 5.61 8.94
N LEU A 443 42.74 4.73 8.29
CA LEU A 443 43.12 3.43 8.84
C LEU A 443 44.60 3.42 9.23
N ALA A 444 44.88 2.89 10.42
CA ALA A 444 46.24 2.49 10.76
C ALA A 444 46.68 1.29 9.91
N SER A 445 48.00 1.06 9.79
CA SER A 445 48.52 -0.12 9.09
C SER A 445 47.87 -1.41 9.61
N PRO A 446 47.35 -2.28 8.73
CA PRO A 446 46.70 -3.50 9.16
C PRO A 446 47.69 -4.42 9.86
N ARG A 447 47.20 -5.14 10.87
CA ARG A 447 47.98 -6.17 11.56
C ARG A 447 47.47 -7.55 11.17
N ASN A 448 48.37 -8.43 10.73
CA ASN A 448 48.03 -9.83 10.53
C ASN A 448 47.99 -10.58 11.87
N PHE A 449 47.11 -11.56 11.96
CA PHE A 449 47.08 -12.50 13.08
C PHE A 449 48.04 -13.66 12.82
N ASP A 450 48.40 -14.39 13.86
CA ASP A 450 49.22 -15.60 13.77
C ASP A 450 48.39 -16.80 13.26
N ALA A 451 47.75 -16.63 12.10
CA ALA A 451 46.96 -17.63 11.41
C ALA A 451 47.84 -18.78 10.91
N GLN A 452 47.29 -19.99 10.86
CA GLN A 452 48.04 -21.15 10.37
C GLN A 452 48.20 -21.09 8.85
N PRO A 453 49.41 -21.37 8.31
CA PRO A 453 49.58 -21.57 6.88
C PRO A 453 48.68 -22.73 6.43
N ASP A 454 47.94 -22.55 5.34
CA ASP A 454 47.04 -23.55 4.73
C ASP A 454 45.62 -23.69 5.32
N VAL A 455 45.25 -22.91 6.34
CA VAL A 455 43.87 -22.86 6.83
C VAL A 455 43.14 -21.66 6.25
N VAL A 456 42.00 -21.91 5.57
CA VAL A 456 41.11 -20.86 5.07
C VAL A 456 39.94 -20.70 6.04
N TYR A 457 39.78 -19.50 6.58
CA TYR A 457 38.65 -19.15 7.45
C TYR A 457 37.53 -18.50 6.64
N ASN A 458 36.32 -19.05 6.78
CA ASN A 458 35.11 -18.57 6.13
C ASN A 458 34.27 -17.66 7.03
N GLN A 459 34.47 -17.72 8.36
CA GLN A 459 33.72 -16.92 9.31
C GLN A 459 34.56 -16.52 10.53
N LEU A 460 34.30 -15.33 11.04
CA LEU A 460 34.85 -14.79 12.27
C LEU A 460 33.73 -14.46 13.28
N SER A 461 34.05 -14.57 14.56
CA SER A 461 33.17 -14.09 15.63
C SER A 461 34.01 -13.49 16.75
N VAL A 462 33.60 -12.34 17.27
CA VAL A 462 34.29 -11.66 18.38
C VAL A 462 33.49 -11.81 19.67
N SER A 463 34.18 -12.00 20.79
CA SER A 463 33.55 -12.07 22.10
C SER A 463 33.00 -10.71 22.51
N ALA A 464 31.96 -10.70 23.36
CA ALA A 464 31.32 -9.46 23.80
C ALA A 464 32.27 -8.50 24.55
N ASP A 465 33.30 -9.04 25.19
CA ASP A 465 34.36 -8.25 25.85
C ASP A 465 35.50 -7.83 24.90
N GLY A 466 35.45 -8.23 23.63
CA GLY A 466 36.44 -7.89 22.62
C GLY A 466 37.78 -8.61 22.74
N LYS A 467 37.94 -9.55 23.68
CA LYS A 467 39.25 -10.15 23.98
C LYS A 467 39.58 -11.39 23.15
N ARG A 468 38.56 -12.08 22.64
CA ARG A 468 38.71 -13.35 21.92
C ARG A 468 38.08 -13.24 20.54
N LEU A 469 38.76 -13.80 19.55
CA LEU A 469 38.25 -13.99 18.20
C LEU A 469 38.19 -15.49 17.91
N LEU A 470 37.04 -15.98 17.47
CA LEU A 470 36.91 -17.31 16.88
C LEU A 470 36.99 -17.18 15.37
N ALA A 471 37.70 -18.12 14.75
CA ALA A 471 37.76 -18.26 13.30
C ALA A 471 37.45 -19.71 12.92
N ALA A 472 36.51 -19.89 12.01
CA ALA A 472 36.11 -21.19 11.48
C ALA A 472 36.11 -21.14 9.95
N GLY A 473 36.23 -22.30 9.30
CA GLY A 473 36.24 -22.38 7.85
C GLY A 473 36.44 -23.79 7.35
N GLU A 474 37.34 -23.95 6.39
CA GLU A 474 37.59 -25.24 5.72
C GLU A 474 38.33 -26.24 6.63
N SER A 475 38.87 -25.77 7.77
CA SER A 475 39.37 -26.63 8.82
C SER A 475 38.22 -27.33 9.57
N ARG A 476 38.47 -28.56 10.00
CA ARG A 476 37.55 -29.32 10.87
C ARG A 476 37.65 -28.95 12.35
N ASP A 477 38.44 -27.92 12.65
CA ASP A 477 38.60 -27.31 13.96
C ASP A 477 38.31 -25.81 13.81
N PHE A 478 37.89 -25.15 14.88
CA PHE A 478 37.87 -23.69 14.94
C PHE A 478 39.03 -23.18 15.79
N HIS A 479 39.57 -22.04 15.40
CA HIS A 479 40.76 -21.44 15.99
C HIS A 479 40.37 -20.28 16.90
N VAL A 480 41.05 -20.17 18.03
CA VAL A 480 40.86 -19.11 19.00
C VAL A 480 42.08 -18.20 18.97
N PHE A 481 41.85 -16.90 18.84
CA PHE A 481 42.88 -15.87 18.89
C PHE A 481 42.60 -14.90 20.02
N HIS A 482 43.67 -14.34 20.58
CA HIS A 482 43.57 -13.17 21.43
C HIS A 482 43.40 -11.94 20.52
N ALA A 483 42.20 -11.37 20.49
CA ALA A 483 41.86 -10.34 19.51
C ALA A 483 42.72 -9.05 19.61
N PRO A 484 43.13 -8.58 20.80
CA PRO A 484 43.95 -7.36 20.91
C PRO A 484 45.33 -7.43 20.24
N ASP A 485 46.02 -8.57 20.27
CA ASP A 485 47.39 -8.75 19.75
C ASP A 485 47.51 -9.80 18.63
N GLY A 486 46.46 -10.56 18.34
CA GLY A 486 46.35 -11.46 17.20
C GLY A 486 47.07 -12.78 17.43
N ALA A 487 47.57 -13.01 18.65
CA ALA A 487 48.24 -14.23 19.03
C ALA A 487 47.28 -15.42 18.97
N SER A 488 47.74 -16.52 18.38
CA SER A 488 47.01 -17.78 18.42
C SER A 488 46.97 -18.32 19.84
N VAL A 489 45.76 -18.61 20.34
CA VAL A 489 45.55 -19.23 21.66
C VAL A 489 45.54 -20.76 21.52
N GLY A 490 44.98 -21.27 20.42
CA GLY A 490 44.91 -22.70 20.10
C GLY A 490 43.80 -23.03 19.12
N SER A 491 43.65 -24.31 18.78
CA SER A 491 42.49 -24.85 18.06
C SER A 491 41.61 -25.67 18.98
N VAL A 492 40.31 -25.68 18.70
CA VAL A 492 39.32 -26.49 19.39
C VAL A 492 38.84 -27.56 18.43
N PRO A 493 39.12 -28.84 18.71
CA PRO A 493 38.76 -29.93 17.81
C PRO A 493 37.27 -30.22 17.81
N VAL A 494 36.77 -30.67 16.66
CA VAL A 494 35.37 -31.04 16.48
C VAL A 494 35.21 -32.55 16.42
N GLU A 495 34.34 -33.08 17.29
CA GLU A 495 33.98 -34.50 17.35
C GLU A 495 32.44 -34.65 17.48
N PRO A 496 31.78 -35.39 16.57
CA PRO A 496 32.33 -36.05 15.37
C PRO A 496 32.88 -35.04 14.35
N GLN A 497 33.76 -35.51 13.48
CA GLN A 497 34.41 -34.68 12.45
C GLN A 497 33.36 -34.07 11.50
N ASP A 498 33.27 -32.75 11.50
CA ASP A 498 32.33 -31.97 10.70
C ASP A 498 33.01 -30.65 10.28
N GLU A 499 32.66 -30.11 9.11
CA GLU A 499 33.18 -28.81 8.66
C GLU A 499 32.35 -27.70 9.30
N ILE A 500 32.99 -26.75 9.99
CA ILE A 500 32.29 -25.71 10.74
C ILE A 500 32.00 -24.51 9.84
N PHE A 501 30.72 -24.28 9.57
CA PHE A 501 30.25 -23.14 8.79
C PHE A 501 29.84 -21.96 9.66
N THR A 502 29.47 -22.21 10.92
CA THR A 502 29.09 -21.16 11.85
C THR A 502 29.70 -21.37 13.22
N SER A 503 30.33 -20.35 13.80
CA SER A 503 30.88 -20.38 15.15
C SER A 503 30.70 -19.05 15.88
N GLY A 504 30.63 -19.08 17.21
CA GLY A 504 30.51 -17.87 18.00
C GLY A 504 30.34 -18.12 19.48
N PHE A 505 30.12 -17.03 20.21
CA PHE A 505 30.09 -17.04 21.67
C PHE A 505 28.66 -17.00 22.19
N ALA A 506 28.36 -17.86 23.18
CA ALA A 506 27.18 -17.72 24.02
C ALA A 506 27.32 -16.55 25.01
N ASN A 507 26.20 -16.08 25.54
CA ASN A 507 26.17 -15.08 26.62
C ASN A 507 26.92 -15.56 27.88
N SER A 508 27.00 -16.87 28.10
CA SER A 508 27.78 -17.49 29.19
C SER A 508 29.30 -17.43 28.98
N GLY A 509 29.76 -17.15 27.75
CA GLY A 509 31.16 -17.23 27.35
C GLY A 509 31.58 -18.59 26.78
N ASP A 510 30.68 -19.57 26.76
CA ASP A 510 30.80 -20.86 26.05
C ASP A 510 30.90 -20.62 24.53
N PHE A 511 31.48 -21.58 23.80
CA PHE A 511 31.48 -21.56 22.35
C PHE A 511 30.36 -22.41 21.80
N LEU A 512 29.71 -21.91 20.76
CA LEU A 512 28.71 -22.63 20.00
C LEU A 512 29.16 -22.71 18.55
N ALA A 513 28.92 -23.85 17.91
CA ALA A 513 29.23 -24.04 16.50
C ALA A 513 28.17 -24.89 15.80
N ALA A 514 28.04 -24.69 14.49
CA ALA A 514 27.23 -25.51 13.61
C ALA A 514 28.10 -25.97 12.43
N GLY A 515 28.16 -27.30 12.28
CA GLY A 515 28.72 -27.94 11.11
C GLY A 515 27.68 -28.24 10.05
N LEU A 516 27.97 -29.19 9.16
CA LEU A 516 27.04 -29.64 8.13
C LEU A 516 25.91 -30.50 8.73
N ASP A 517 26.27 -31.42 9.63
CA ASP A 517 25.38 -32.45 10.16
C ASP A 517 25.22 -32.38 11.69
N HIS A 518 26.01 -31.56 12.40
CA HIS A 518 25.92 -31.41 13.86
C HIS A 518 25.92 -29.95 14.35
N PHE A 519 25.33 -29.74 15.52
CA PHE A 519 25.61 -28.60 16.40
C PHE A 519 26.59 -29.03 17.49
N PHE A 520 27.39 -28.07 17.96
CA PHE A 520 28.40 -28.30 18.99
C PHE A 520 28.33 -27.22 20.05
N ARG A 521 28.56 -27.64 21.29
CA ARG A 521 28.73 -26.75 22.44
C ARG A 521 30.02 -27.08 23.17
N TYR A 522 30.81 -26.05 23.42
CA TYR A 522 32.06 -26.13 24.15
C TYR A 522 32.05 -25.17 25.33
N ASP A 523 32.76 -25.50 26.38
CA ASP A 523 32.99 -24.52 27.44
C ASP A 523 33.95 -23.41 26.99
N ALA A 524 34.07 -22.37 27.81
CA ALA A 524 34.96 -21.25 27.54
C ALA A 524 36.46 -21.62 27.40
N ALA A 525 36.85 -22.84 27.79
CA ALA A 525 38.21 -23.36 27.64
C ALA A 525 38.37 -24.23 26.38
N GLY A 526 37.32 -24.38 25.56
CA GLY A 526 37.35 -25.17 24.33
C GLY A 526 37.18 -26.67 24.56
N ARG A 527 36.72 -27.12 25.74
CA ARG A 527 36.41 -28.53 25.95
C ARG A 527 35.01 -28.83 25.41
N ASN A 528 34.90 -29.89 24.60
CA ASN A 528 33.62 -30.33 24.08
C ASN A 528 32.72 -30.72 25.25
N LEU A 529 31.57 -30.06 25.35
CA LEU A 529 30.54 -30.40 26.31
C LEU A 529 29.58 -31.40 25.66
N GLU A 530 29.03 -31.04 24.51
CA GLU A 530 27.98 -31.80 23.83
C GLU A 530 28.00 -31.58 22.32
N SER A 531 27.63 -32.63 21.57
CA SER A 531 27.40 -32.59 20.13
C SER A 531 26.00 -33.14 19.80
N PHE A 532 25.28 -32.49 18.91
CA PHE A 532 23.89 -32.84 18.59
C PHE A 532 23.68 -32.98 17.08
N PRO A 533 23.09 -34.08 16.58
CA PRO A 533 22.80 -34.22 15.16
C PRO A 533 21.71 -33.23 14.72
N LYS A 534 21.83 -32.73 13.49
CA LYS A 534 20.85 -31.85 12.82
C LYS A 534 20.65 -32.28 11.36
N ASN A 535 19.68 -31.67 10.70
CA ASN A 535 19.48 -31.79 9.26
C ASN A 535 20.68 -31.20 8.52
N ARG A 536 21.01 -31.86 7.41
CA ARG A 536 22.17 -31.54 6.60
C ARG A 536 22.02 -30.16 5.96
N SER A 537 22.71 -29.15 6.49
CA SER A 537 22.71 -27.79 5.97
C SER A 537 23.94 -27.01 6.44
N ASN A 538 24.49 -26.18 5.55
CA ASN A 538 25.57 -25.25 5.85
C ASN A 538 25.06 -23.81 6.02
N LYS A 539 23.76 -23.63 6.25
CA LYS A 539 23.11 -22.33 6.46
C LYS A 539 22.72 -22.23 7.92
N SER A 540 23.66 -21.76 8.72
CA SER A 540 23.51 -21.68 10.17
C SER A 540 23.76 -20.25 10.66
N LEU A 541 23.27 -19.98 11.86
CA LEU A 541 23.22 -18.64 12.44
C LEU A 541 23.20 -18.77 13.96
N ILE A 542 23.89 -17.88 14.67
CA ILE A 542 23.85 -17.78 16.13
C ILE A 542 22.98 -16.59 16.50
N ILE A 543 21.92 -16.85 17.26
CA ILE A 543 21.02 -15.80 17.75
C ILE A 543 21.33 -15.52 19.20
N LYS A 544 21.41 -14.23 19.50
CA LYS A 544 21.48 -13.69 20.86
C LYS A 544 20.25 -12.85 21.10
N ASP A 545 19.50 -13.20 22.13
CA ASP A 545 18.29 -12.48 22.53
C ASP A 545 18.18 -12.42 24.06
N LYS A 546 17.01 -11.99 24.55
CA LYS A 546 16.72 -11.85 25.98
C LYS A 546 16.61 -13.20 26.71
N ASN A 547 16.31 -14.28 25.99
CA ASN A 547 16.13 -15.63 26.53
C ASN A 547 17.45 -16.41 26.57
N GLY A 548 18.44 -16.06 25.74
CA GLY A 548 19.76 -16.65 25.81
C GLY A 548 20.56 -16.56 24.51
N THR A 549 21.40 -17.56 24.28
CA THR A 549 22.07 -17.75 23.00
C THR A 549 21.74 -19.13 22.47
N SER A 550 21.31 -19.17 21.20
CA SER A 550 20.97 -20.41 20.52
C SER A 550 21.60 -20.44 19.14
N VAL A 551 21.89 -21.64 18.63
CA VAL A 551 22.36 -21.83 17.26
C VAL A 551 21.28 -22.47 16.43
N PHE A 552 21.10 -21.99 15.21
CA PHE A 552 20.08 -22.47 14.30
C PHE A 552 20.72 -22.91 12.99
N SER A 553 20.06 -23.86 12.34
CA SER A 553 20.41 -24.36 11.01
C SER A 553 19.13 -24.44 10.19
N VAL A 554 19.15 -23.84 9.02
CA VAL A 554 17.98 -23.71 8.15
C VAL A 554 18.21 -24.48 6.86
N GLN A 555 17.22 -25.25 6.43
CA GLN A 555 17.20 -25.93 5.13
C GLN A 555 15.88 -25.58 4.44
N GLY A 556 15.96 -25.19 3.17
CA GLY A 556 14.79 -24.88 2.36
C GLY A 556 14.77 -25.68 1.07
N GLN A 557 13.61 -26.20 0.70
CA GLN A 557 13.40 -26.90 -0.55
C GLN A 557 12.02 -26.60 -1.14
N TYR A 558 11.97 -26.51 -2.46
CA TYR A 558 10.71 -26.40 -3.19
C TYR A 558 10.21 -27.78 -3.62
N GLN A 559 8.93 -28.06 -3.36
CA GLN A 559 8.22 -29.26 -3.77
C GLN A 559 6.86 -28.90 -4.39
N GLU A 560 6.77 -28.94 -5.72
CA GLU A 560 5.55 -28.74 -6.56
C GLU A 560 4.67 -27.50 -6.29
N PHE A 561 4.05 -27.39 -5.11
CA PHE A 561 3.16 -26.31 -4.69
C PHE A 561 3.49 -25.78 -3.29
N ALA A 562 4.58 -26.26 -2.68
CA ALA A 562 5.03 -25.92 -1.35
C ALA A 562 6.51 -25.56 -1.33
N TYR A 563 6.89 -24.57 -0.53
CA TYR A 563 8.27 -24.35 -0.11
C TYR A 563 8.39 -24.79 1.34
N GLU A 564 9.15 -25.86 1.59
CA GLU A 564 9.34 -26.43 2.92
C GLU A 564 10.60 -25.84 3.54
N LEU A 565 10.46 -25.33 4.77
CA LEU A 565 11.56 -24.81 5.57
C LEU A 565 11.71 -25.67 6.82
N LEU A 566 12.88 -26.30 6.97
CA LEU A 566 13.27 -27.05 8.16
C LEU A 566 14.26 -26.22 8.96
N ILE A 567 13.94 -25.97 10.22
CA ILE A 567 14.77 -25.24 11.15
C ILE A 567 15.11 -26.17 12.31
N ASP A 568 16.40 -26.46 12.47
CA ASP A 568 16.93 -27.09 13.66
C ASP A 568 17.57 -26.03 14.55
N SER A 569 17.49 -26.25 15.85
CA SER A 569 17.97 -25.32 16.88
C SER A 569 18.69 -26.05 17.99
N LEU A 570 19.68 -25.40 18.58
CA LEU A 570 20.29 -25.79 19.84
C LEU A 570 20.22 -24.60 20.80
N GLY A 571 19.36 -24.71 21.81
CA GLY A 571 19.21 -23.74 22.91
C GLY A 571 19.14 -24.46 24.25
N ASP A 572 19.83 -23.94 25.28
CA ASP A 572 19.87 -24.54 26.63
C ASP A 572 20.23 -26.04 26.67
N GLY A 573 21.07 -26.51 25.73
CA GLY A 573 21.47 -27.92 25.63
C GLY A 573 20.37 -28.85 25.10
N LYS A 574 19.33 -28.31 24.47
CA LYS A 574 18.24 -29.07 23.84
C LYS A 574 18.14 -28.76 22.37
N VAL A 575 17.88 -29.80 21.57
CA VAL A 575 17.59 -29.64 20.15
C VAL A 575 16.10 -29.44 19.95
N GLY A 576 15.72 -28.33 19.32
CA GLY A 576 14.37 -28.09 18.80
C GLY A 576 14.35 -28.25 17.28
N ARG A 577 13.28 -28.81 16.74
CA ARG A 577 13.05 -28.92 15.29
C ARG A 577 11.70 -28.35 14.93
N GLN A 578 11.68 -27.54 13.88
CA GLN A 578 10.50 -26.88 13.38
C GLN A 578 10.42 -27.03 11.85
N GLU A 579 9.20 -27.23 11.36
CA GLU A 579 8.90 -27.30 9.94
C GLU A 579 7.86 -26.22 9.60
N ILE A 580 8.14 -25.43 8.56
CA ILE A 580 7.28 -24.33 8.12
C ILE A 580 7.05 -24.49 6.62
N ASN A 581 5.78 -24.60 6.21
CA ASN A 581 5.41 -24.91 4.84
C ASN A 581 4.67 -23.75 4.13
N PHE A 582 5.31 -23.32 3.06
CA PHE A 582 5.01 -22.30 2.07
C PHE A 582 4.08 -22.68 0.91
N TYR A 583 2.75 -22.65 0.99
CA TYR A 583 1.90 -23.04 -0.16
C TYR A 583 1.61 -21.91 -1.16
N GLY A 584 1.63 -22.21 -2.46
CA GLY A 584 1.29 -21.26 -3.52
C GLY A 584 1.57 -21.77 -4.94
N THR A 585 1.44 -20.90 -5.95
CA THR A 585 1.84 -21.23 -7.32
C THR A 585 3.37 -21.30 -7.46
N PRO A 586 3.93 -22.03 -8.44
CA PRO A 586 5.38 -22.11 -8.64
C PRO A 586 6.07 -20.74 -8.68
N LYS A 587 5.45 -19.75 -9.34
CA LYS A 587 6.00 -18.40 -9.41
C LYS A 587 6.06 -17.71 -8.03
N GLU A 588 5.09 -17.98 -7.17
CA GLU A 588 5.00 -17.39 -5.84
C GLU A 588 5.98 -18.08 -4.88
N VAL A 589 6.11 -19.40 -4.93
CA VAL A 589 6.80 -20.18 -3.89
C VAL A 589 8.10 -20.86 -4.31
N ASP A 590 8.49 -20.85 -5.59
CA ASP A 590 9.83 -21.30 -5.99
C ASP A 590 10.87 -20.21 -5.69
N TYR A 591 11.48 -20.32 -4.50
CA TYR A 591 12.55 -19.43 -4.07
C TYR A 591 13.94 -19.90 -4.51
N GLY A 592 14.08 -21.16 -4.94
CA GLY A 592 15.37 -21.83 -5.08
C GLY A 592 15.97 -22.26 -3.73
N ALA A 593 17.27 -22.54 -3.70
CA ALA A 593 17.97 -22.96 -2.49
C ALA A 593 18.24 -21.79 -1.55
N VAL A 594 18.25 -22.06 -0.23
CA VAL A 594 18.67 -21.09 0.78
C VAL A 594 20.15 -20.76 0.60
N ALA A 595 20.48 -19.48 0.48
CA ALA A 595 21.84 -18.98 0.26
C ALA A 595 22.44 -18.34 1.52
N LYS A 596 21.64 -17.59 2.29
CA LYS A 596 22.05 -16.99 3.56
C LYS A 596 20.83 -16.83 4.47
N VAL A 597 21.04 -16.86 5.78
CA VAL A 597 20.01 -16.58 6.77
C VAL A 597 20.56 -15.62 7.81
N ASP A 598 19.69 -14.78 8.34
CA ASP A 598 20.01 -13.89 9.46
C ASP A 598 18.77 -13.59 10.30
N TYR A 599 18.97 -13.09 11.50
CA TYR A 599 17.91 -12.77 12.45
C TYR A 599 18.20 -11.47 13.19
N GLY A 600 17.22 -10.56 13.17
CA GLY A 600 17.31 -9.27 13.85
C GLY A 600 16.08 -8.96 14.67
N GLN A 601 16.28 -8.40 15.85
CA GLN A 601 15.19 -7.89 16.68
C GLN A 601 14.79 -6.49 16.19
N LEU A 602 13.54 -6.33 15.75
CA LEU A 602 13.00 -5.04 15.30
C LEU A 602 12.54 -4.18 16.48
N ASN A 603 11.90 -4.81 17.47
CA ASN A 603 11.47 -4.17 18.70
C ASN A 603 11.25 -5.22 19.80
N ASP A 604 10.75 -4.79 20.96
CA ASP A 604 10.49 -5.67 22.10
C ASP A 604 9.52 -6.82 21.83
N SER A 605 8.73 -6.79 20.75
CA SER A 605 7.70 -7.80 20.45
C SER A 605 7.85 -8.48 19.09
N VAL A 606 8.60 -7.87 18.16
CA VAL A 606 8.78 -8.36 16.80
C VAL A 606 10.25 -8.58 16.54
N ALA A 607 10.56 -9.75 16.02
CA ALA A 607 11.86 -10.07 15.44
C ALA A 607 11.66 -10.61 14.02
N LEU A 608 12.72 -10.54 13.23
CA LEU A 608 12.67 -10.79 11.80
C LEU A 608 13.66 -11.89 11.46
N LEU A 609 13.16 -13.02 10.97
CA LEU A 609 13.98 -14.01 10.29
C LEU A 609 14.04 -13.61 8.81
N VAL A 610 15.25 -13.40 8.31
CA VAL A 610 15.51 -13.05 6.92
C VAL A 610 16.23 -14.20 6.24
N ILE A 611 15.68 -14.65 5.12
CA ILE A 611 16.22 -15.75 4.31
C ILE A 611 16.51 -15.21 2.91
N GLY A 612 17.78 -15.25 2.52
CA GLY A 612 18.25 -14.96 1.18
C GLY A 612 18.39 -16.24 0.38
N PHE A 613 18.03 -16.19 -0.90
CA PHE A 613 18.06 -17.36 -1.79
C PHE A 613 19.05 -17.21 -2.93
N THR A 614 19.40 -18.33 -3.56
CA THR A 614 20.30 -18.36 -4.73
C THR A 614 19.74 -17.63 -5.95
N SER A 615 18.43 -17.39 -5.97
CA SER A 615 17.73 -16.66 -7.02
C SER A 615 17.80 -15.12 -6.89
N GLY A 616 18.40 -14.61 -5.81
CA GLY A 616 18.38 -13.18 -5.45
C GLY A 616 17.06 -12.71 -4.82
N ARG A 617 16.15 -13.65 -4.56
CA ARG A 617 14.98 -13.40 -3.71
C ARG A 617 15.39 -13.32 -2.24
N VAL A 618 14.61 -12.58 -1.47
CA VAL A 618 14.70 -12.48 -0.03
C VAL A 618 13.32 -12.65 0.56
N MET A 619 13.21 -13.42 1.65
CA MET A 619 12.01 -13.65 2.41
C MET A 619 12.20 -13.12 3.83
N PHE A 620 11.26 -12.29 4.25
CA PHE A 620 11.13 -11.74 5.58
C PHE A 620 10.01 -12.47 6.32
N ILE A 621 10.28 -12.99 7.50
CA ILE A 621 9.30 -13.67 8.35
C ILE A 621 9.25 -12.94 9.69
N GLU A 622 8.12 -12.34 10.02
CA GLU A 622 7.89 -11.70 11.32
C GLU A 622 7.57 -12.76 12.39
N THR A 623 8.37 -12.75 13.44
CA THR A 623 8.35 -13.72 14.54
C THR A 623 8.17 -13.01 15.88
N ASN A 624 7.80 -13.75 16.92
CA ASN A 624 7.72 -13.19 18.27
C ASN A 624 9.13 -13.06 18.86
N ALA A 625 9.51 -11.85 19.27
CA ALA A 625 10.82 -11.59 19.87
C ALA A 625 11.02 -12.24 21.26
N ASN A 626 9.93 -12.56 21.97
CA ASN A 626 9.97 -13.15 23.32
C ASN A 626 9.39 -14.58 23.37
N GLY A 627 9.10 -15.19 22.21
CA GLY A 627 8.39 -16.46 22.10
C GLY A 627 9.24 -17.58 21.51
N ASP A 628 8.57 -18.56 20.91
CA ASP A 628 9.21 -19.58 20.07
C ASP A 628 9.74 -18.88 18.82
N HIS A 629 11.06 -18.72 18.75
CA HIS A 629 11.74 -18.09 17.62
C HIS A 629 11.29 -18.79 16.33
N PHE A 630 11.17 -18.06 15.22
CA PHE A 630 10.79 -18.60 13.90
C PHE A 630 9.35 -19.09 13.71
N LEU A 631 8.51 -19.20 14.75
CA LEU A 631 7.07 -19.28 14.49
C LEU A 631 6.57 -17.93 13.93
N PRO A 632 5.97 -17.92 12.72
CA PRO A 632 5.36 -16.72 12.19
C PRO A 632 4.29 -16.20 13.15
N ARG A 633 4.22 -14.87 13.36
CA ARG A 633 3.17 -14.29 14.21
C ARG A 633 1.75 -14.51 13.66
N SER A 634 1.63 -14.77 12.36
CA SER A 634 0.39 -15.14 11.67
C SER A 634 0.69 -15.87 10.37
N ALA A 635 -0.33 -16.46 9.73
CA ALA A 635 -0.18 -17.16 8.45
C ALA A 635 0.31 -16.26 7.29
N ASP A 636 0.06 -14.94 7.37
CA ASP A 636 0.46 -13.94 6.37
C ASP A 636 1.70 -13.12 6.80
N ALA A 637 2.42 -13.52 7.84
CA ALA A 637 3.56 -12.79 8.40
C ALA A 637 4.84 -12.85 7.53
N ARG A 638 4.71 -13.25 6.26
CA ARG A 638 5.80 -13.39 5.30
C ARG A 638 5.70 -12.35 4.21
N LYS A 639 6.81 -11.68 3.93
CA LYS A 639 6.98 -10.81 2.75
C LYS A 639 8.17 -11.28 1.96
N ASP A 640 8.05 -11.27 0.64
CA ASP A 640 9.17 -11.62 -0.22
C ASP A 640 9.41 -10.57 -1.31
N PHE A 641 10.69 -10.38 -1.59
CA PHE A 641 11.20 -9.37 -2.51
C PHE A 641 12.24 -10.02 -3.41
N LYS A 642 12.52 -9.40 -4.56
CA LYS A 642 13.65 -9.77 -5.42
C LYS A 642 14.55 -8.55 -5.64
N PRO A 643 15.31 -8.13 -4.61
CA PRO A 643 16.21 -6.99 -4.73
C PRO A 643 17.39 -7.25 -5.66
N HIS A 644 17.86 -8.50 -5.76
CA HIS A 644 19.10 -8.86 -6.43
C HIS A 644 18.88 -9.80 -7.62
N GLN A 645 19.83 -9.79 -8.56
CA GLN A 645 19.83 -10.64 -9.76
C GLN A 645 20.60 -11.96 -9.57
N ALA A 646 21.38 -12.07 -8.49
CA ALA A 646 22.15 -13.25 -8.14
C ALA A 646 21.97 -13.61 -6.66
N ALA A 647 22.63 -14.68 -6.21
CA ALA A 647 22.50 -15.20 -4.86
C ALA A 647 22.87 -14.14 -3.81
N ILE A 648 22.07 -14.09 -2.74
CA ILE A 648 22.40 -13.33 -1.54
C ILE A 648 23.59 -14.00 -0.85
N SER A 649 24.65 -13.24 -0.62
CA SER A 649 25.90 -13.73 -0.02
C SER A 649 25.96 -13.49 1.48
N ASP A 650 25.46 -12.33 1.94
CA ASP A 650 25.55 -11.94 3.34
C ASP A 650 24.45 -10.95 3.75
N PHE A 651 24.23 -10.86 5.07
CA PHE A 651 23.31 -9.93 5.70
C PHE A 651 23.99 -9.25 6.89
N ALA A 652 23.64 -7.99 7.14
CA ALA A 652 24.02 -7.32 8.38
C ALA A 652 22.90 -6.41 8.87
N PHE A 653 22.39 -6.67 10.07
CA PHE A 653 21.58 -5.70 10.78
C PHE A 653 22.47 -4.59 11.35
N SER A 654 21.97 -3.35 11.26
CA SER A 654 22.51 -2.22 12.02
C SER A 654 22.37 -2.46 13.53
N ASN A 655 23.25 -1.86 14.32
CA ASN A 655 23.29 -1.98 15.77
C ASN A 655 22.00 -1.45 16.43
N ASP A 656 21.36 -0.43 15.86
CA ASP A 656 20.07 0.10 16.28
C ASP A 656 18.86 -0.75 15.85
N GLY A 657 19.06 -1.77 15.01
CA GLY A 657 18.01 -2.66 14.51
C GLY A 657 17.07 -2.04 13.49
N LYS A 658 17.35 -0.84 12.97
CA LYS A 658 16.46 -0.11 12.04
C LYS A 658 16.80 -0.32 10.59
N LYS A 659 18.02 -0.73 10.28
CA LYS A 659 18.50 -1.00 8.92
C LYS A 659 19.00 -2.43 8.76
N LEU A 660 18.87 -2.94 7.53
CA LEU A 660 19.44 -4.22 7.09
C LEU A 660 20.20 -4.02 5.79
N ALA A 661 21.48 -4.40 5.76
CA ALA A 661 22.29 -4.46 4.56
C ALA A 661 22.27 -5.89 4.01
N MET A 662 22.20 -6.02 2.69
CA MET A 662 22.21 -7.29 1.97
C MET A 662 23.27 -7.24 0.89
N ALA A 663 24.23 -8.16 0.94
CA ALA A 663 25.24 -8.33 -0.10
C ALA A 663 24.83 -9.43 -1.08
N SER A 664 25.28 -9.30 -2.32
CA SER A 664 24.92 -10.23 -3.39
C SER A 664 26.07 -10.48 -4.38
N TYR A 665 26.05 -11.68 -4.97
CA TYR A 665 26.94 -12.06 -6.07
C TYR A 665 26.64 -11.32 -7.39
N ASP A 666 25.67 -10.40 -7.44
CA ASP A 666 25.50 -9.50 -8.58
C ASP A 666 26.39 -8.24 -8.49
N GLY A 667 27.24 -8.15 -7.47
CA GLY A 667 28.15 -7.01 -7.27
C GLY A 667 27.43 -5.80 -6.69
N THR A 668 26.29 -5.99 -6.02
CA THR A 668 25.54 -4.90 -5.41
C THR A 668 25.25 -5.16 -3.93
N VAL A 669 25.07 -4.06 -3.19
CA VAL A 669 24.61 -4.10 -1.80
C VAL A 669 23.34 -3.27 -1.67
N SER A 670 22.27 -3.86 -1.11
CA SER A 670 21.04 -3.12 -0.80
C SER A 670 20.93 -2.83 0.69
N VAL A 671 20.51 -1.61 1.06
CA VAL A 671 20.25 -1.19 2.44
C VAL A 671 18.77 -0.87 2.60
N TRP A 672 18.14 -1.58 3.52
CA TRP A 672 16.71 -1.55 3.80
C TRP A 672 16.44 -0.82 5.11
N ASP A 673 15.45 0.07 5.09
CA ASP A 673 14.80 0.66 6.25
C ASP A 673 13.71 -0.31 6.74
N LEU A 674 13.92 -0.85 7.94
CA LEU A 674 13.05 -1.83 8.56
C LEU A 674 11.82 -1.22 9.24
N GLU A 675 11.69 0.10 9.30
CA GLU A 675 10.40 0.73 9.63
C GLU A 675 9.46 0.76 8.40
N ARG A 676 10.05 0.70 7.19
CA ARG A 676 9.33 0.86 5.91
C ARG A 676 9.32 -0.37 5.02
N TYR A 677 10.09 -1.43 5.31
CA TYR A 677 10.15 -2.66 4.49
C TYR A 677 8.77 -3.28 4.23
N ALA A 678 7.81 -3.01 5.12
CA ALA A 678 6.45 -3.49 5.01
C ALA A 678 5.61 -2.78 3.94
N ASP A 679 6.02 -1.59 3.49
CA ASP A 679 5.35 -0.78 2.48
C ASP A 679 5.69 -1.32 1.07
N PRO A 680 4.70 -1.73 0.25
CA PRO A 680 4.94 -2.21 -1.11
C PRO A 680 5.58 -1.18 -2.05
N SER A 681 5.53 0.11 -1.71
CA SER A 681 6.16 1.20 -2.47
C SER A 681 7.60 1.47 -2.06
N TYR A 682 8.06 0.91 -0.93
CA TYR A 682 9.42 1.08 -0.44
C TYR A 682 10.44 0.47 -1.42
N GLN A 683 11.52 1.20 -1.65
CA GLN A 683 12.67 0.72 -2.41
C GLN A 683 13.94 0.89 -1.57
N PRO A 684 14.77 -0.16 -1.44
CA PRO A 684 16.01 -0.07 -0.69
C PRO A 684 17.06 0.75 -1.44
N VAL A 685 17.94 1.42 -0.69
CA VAL A 685 19.14 2.06 -1.27
C VAL A 685 20.01 0.97 -1.86
N VAL A 686 20.56 1.17 -3.06
CA VAL A 686 21.45 0.20 -3.72
C VAL A 686 22.78 0.85 -4.05
N PHE A 687 23.86 0.23 -3.58
CA PHE A 687 25.24 0.53 -3.97
C PHE A 687 25.65 -0.47 -5.06
N ASP A 688 25.90 0.03 -6.28
CA ASP A 688 26.09 -0.77 -7.49
C ASP A 688 27.44 -0.54 -8.21
N ARG A 689 28.45 -0.04 -7.48
CA ARG A 689 29.77 0.29 -8.02
C ARG A 689 30.88 -0.71 -7.67
N HIS A 690 30.56 -1.80 -6.98
CA HIS A 690 31.56 -2.82 -6.67
C HIS A 690 32.04 -3.51 -7.96
N PRO A 691 33.36 -3.72 -8.13
CA PRO A 691 33.93 -4.27 -9.36
C PRO A 691 33.66 -5.77 -9.53
N THR A 692 33.44 -6.50 -8.42
CA THR A 692 33.23 -7.95 -8.38
C THR A 692 32.15 -8.33 -7.38
N TRP A 693 31.90 -9.64 -7.19
CA TRP A 693 30.90 -10.13 -6.25
C TRP A 693 31.16 -9.63 -4.83
N VAL A 694 30.12 -9.14 -4.16
CA VAL A 694 30.19 -8.77 -2.75
C VAL A 694 29.90 -10.01 -1.93
N LEU A 695 30.81 -10.38 -1.05
CA LEU A 695 30.76 -11.64 -0.30
C LEU A 695 30.44 -11.44 1.18
N SER A 696 30.77 -10.28 1.73
CA SER A 696 30.56 -9.96 3.14
C SER A 696 30.17 -8.49 3.30
N VAL A 697 29.34 -8.20 4.30
CA VAL A 697 28.92 -6.84 4.64
C VAL A 697 28.76 -6.68 6.15
N THR A 698 29.12 -5.51 6.69
CA THR A 698 28.87 -5.17 8.09
C THR A 698 28.60 -3.68 8.27
N PHE A 699 27.76 -3.32 9.24
CA PHE A 699 27.51 -1.92 9.63
C PHE A 699 28.53 -1.45 10.65
N ALA A 700 29.24 -0.35 10.37
CA ALA A 700 30.06 0.35 11.35
C ALA A 700 29.27 0.65 12.63
N LYS A 701 29.96 0.84 13.76
CA LYS A 701 29.31 1.02 15.07
C LYS A 701 28.34 2.20 15.15
N SER A 702 28.52 3.21 14.30
CA SER A 702 27.64 4.36 14.20
C SER A 702 26.32 4.08 13.48
N ASP A 703 26.21 2.97 12.73
CA ASP A 703 25.10 2.65 11.81
C ASP A 703 24.95 3.61 10.61
N GLU A 704 25.98 4.42 10.38
CA GLU A 704 26.07 5.45 9.33
C GLU A 704 26.89 4.98 8.13
N TYR A 705 27.73 3.98 8.34
CA TYR A 705 28.63 3.44 7.32
C TYR A 705 28.50 1.92 7.23
N ILE A 706 28.73 1.38 6.04
CA ILE A 706 28.89 -0.06 5.82
C ILE A 706 30.27 -0.36 5.26
N ILE A 707 30.81 -1.50 5.64
CA ILE A 707 32.05 -2.07 5.11
C ILE A 707 31.67 -3.31 4.32
N THR A 708 32.15 -3.42 3.10
CA THR A 708 31.82 -4.53 2.19
C THR A 708 33.10 -5.18 1.67
N GLY A 709 33.13 -6.50 1.62
CA GLY A 709 34.26 -7.28 1.15
C GLY A 709 33.94 -7.99 -0.16
N CYS A 710 34.86 -7.89 -1.11
CA CYS A 710 34.66 -8.36 -2.47
C CYS A 710 35.47 -9.63 -2.80
N GLN A 711 35.09 -10.28 -3.90
CA GLN A 711 35.73 -11.51 -4.38
C GLN A 711 37.17 -11.31 -4.85
N ASP A 712 37.51 -10.13 -5.35
CA ASP A 712 38.88 -9.76 -5.74
C ASP A 712 39.80 -9.43 -4.56
N GLY A 713 39.29 -9.48 -3.32
CA GLY A 713 40.07 -9.15 -2.13
C GLY A 713 40.04 -7.68 -1.74
N SER A 714 39.22 -6.86 -2.41
CA SER A 714 39.03 -5.46 -2.05
C SER A 714 38.03 -5.28 -0.90
N LEU A 715 38.21 -4.19 -0.15
CA LEU A 715 37.24 -3.67 0.81
C LEU A 715 36.71 -2.34 0.29
N HIS A 716 35.40 -2.13 0.35
CA HIS A 716 34.78 -0.83 0.05
C HIS A 716 34.01 -0.30 1.26
N PHE A 717 33.96 1.02 1.37
CA PHE A 717 33.29 1.73 2.46
C PHE A 717 32.20 2.63 1.87
N TRP A 718 31.00 2.57 2.45
CA TRP A 718 29.87 3.36 1.96
C TRP A 718 29.21 4.11 3.09
N ASN A 719 28.94 5.40 2.86
CA ASN A 719 28.08 6.19 3.71
C ASN A 719 26.61 5.97 3.33
N VAL A 720 25.80 5.55 4.31
CA VAL A 720 24.37 5.29 4.14
C VAL A 720 23.50 6.51 4.48
N ARG A 721 24.09 7.65 4.86
CA ARG A 721 23.39 8.89 5.21
C ARG A 721 23.37 9.87 4.03
N PRO A 722 22.20 10.13 3.43
CA PRO A 722 22.05 11.08 2.33
C PRO A 722 22.43 12.52 2.71
N VAL A 723 22.25 12.89 3.98
CA VAL A 723 22.56 14.23 4.48
C VAL A 723 24.04 14.59 4.34
N ASP A 724 24.93 13.62 4.53
CA ASP A 724 26.37 13.86 4.49
C ASP A 724 26.83 14.21 3.08
N TYR A 725 26.34 13.49 2.07
CA TYR A 725 26.57 13.84 0.67
C TYR A 725 25.97 15.20 0.33
N ALA A 726 24.78 15.52 0.86
CA ALA A 726 24.14 16.81 0.59
C ALA A 726 24.92 17.99 1.21
N GLU A 727 25.44 17.83 2.43
CA GLU A 727 26.28 18.84 3.09
C GLU A 727 27.60 19.04 2.34
N PHE A 728 28.31 17.95 2.00
CA PHE A 728 29.53 18.00 1.17
C PHE A 728 29.29 18.75 -0.14
N LEU A 729 28.21 18.43 -0.85
CA LEU A 729 27.86 19.09 -2.11
C LEU A 729 27.52 20.57 -1.94
N CYS A 730 26.91 20.95 -0.82
CA CYS A 730 26.68 22.37 -0.50
C CYS A 730 28.00 23.11 -0.30
N GLU A 731 28.95 22.52 0.44
CA GLU A 731 30.28 23.10 0.66
C GLU A 731 31.04 23.28 -0.66
N GLU A 732 31.01 22.27 -1.54
CA GLU A 732 31.64 22.34 -2.87
C GLU A 732 31.01 23.39 -3.78
N LEU A 733 29.67 23.51 -3.78
CA LEU A 733 28.98 24.57 -4.53
C LEU A 733 29.34 25.97 -4.02
N GLU A 734 29.43 26.15 -2.70
CA GLU A 734 29.81 27.43 -2.09
C GLU A 734 31.26 27.79 -2.40
N ALA A 735 32.18 26.83 -2.29
CA ALA A 735 33.60 27.02 -2.61
C ALA A 735 33.79 27.39 -4.08
N THR A 736 33.17 26.63 -5.00
CA THR A 736 33.25 26.88 -6.43
C THR A 736 32.56 28.18 -6.85
N GLY A 737 31.42 28.52 -6.23
CA GLY A 737 30.72 29.78 -6.41
C GLY A 737 31.54 30.99 -5.96
N ASN A 738 32.20 30.91 -4.80
CA ASN A 738 33.09 31.94 -4.29
C ASN A 738 34.32 32.14 -5.19
N ALA A 739 34.95 31.06 -5.65
CA ALA A 739 36.06 31.11 -6.59
C ALA A 739 35.64 31.75 -7.93
N ALA A 740 34.47 31.38 -8.45
CA ALA A 740 33.94 31.96 -9.67
C ALA A 740 33.58 33.44 -9.49
N LEU A 741 33.01 33.84 -8.36
CA LEU A 741 32.74 35.24 -8.02
C LEU A 741 34.04 36.04 -7.89
N GLN A 742 35.10 35.46 -7.33
CA GLN A 742 36.41 36.09 -7.25
C GLN A 742 37.04 36.28 -8.64
N GLN A 743 36.96 35.26 -9.49
CA GLN A 743 37.40 35.33 -10.88
C GLN A 743 36.57 36.33 -11.68
N GLN A 744 35.25 36.38 -11.48
CA GLN A 744 34.37 37.38 -12.07
C GLN A 744 34.78 38.78 -11.60
N ARG A 745 34.96 39.03 -10.30
CA ARG A 745 35.43 40.33 -9.80
C ARG A 745 36.79 40.73 -10.39
N LYS A 746 37.69 39.76 -10.59
CA LYS A 746 38.97 39.97 -11.29
C LYS A 746 38.73 40.34 -12.75
N LEU A 747 37.89 39.60 -13.46
CA LEU A 747 37.50 39.87 -14.84
C LEU A 747 36.73 41.19 -14.99
N GLU A 748 35.88 41.57 -14.04
CA GLU A 748 35.19 42.86 -13.96
C GLU A 748 36.17 44.00 -13.65
N SER A 749 37.21 43.76 -12.84
CA SER A 749 38.27 44.76 -12.63
C SER A 749 39.08 45.00 -13.90
N ILE A 750 39.27 43.95 -14.71
CA ILE A 750 39.91 44.01 -16.04
C ILE A 750 38.94 44.62 -17.07
N SER A 751 37.66 44.26 -17.03
CA SER A 751 36.59 44.63 -17.95
C SER A 751 35.97 46.00 -17.66
N ARG A 752 36.10 46.57 -16.46
CA ARG A 752 35.84 48.00 -16.25
C ARG A 752 36.71 48.89 -17.14
N LYS A 753 37.80 48.36 -17.72
CA LYS A 753 38.58 49.02 -18.80
C LYS A 753 38.04 48.76 -20.22
N SER A 754 37.08 47.85 -20.44
CA SER A 754 36.56 47.46 -21.77
C SER A 754 35.04 47.17 -21.88
N GLY A 755 34.22 47.40 -20.85
CA GLY A 755 32.75 47.49 -20.94
C GLY A 755 31.96 46.18 -21.17
N LEU A 756 32.49 45.00 -20.83
CA LEU A 756 31.85 43.71 -21.15
C LEU A 756 31.95 42.72 -19.99
N ILE A 757 30.86 42.44 -19.25
CA ILE A 757 30.49 41.11 -18.69
C ILE A 757 29.31 41.28 -17.71
N ARG A 758 28.39 40.30 -17.73
CA ARG A 758 27.23 40.13 -16.83
C ARG A 758 27.26 38.75 -16.15
N ALA A 759 26.35 38.59 -15.18
CA ALA A 759 26.35 37.80 -13.95
C ALA A 759 26.44 36.26 -14.04
N PHE A 760 26.62 35.68 -12.84
CA PHE A 760 26.61 34.26 -12.49
C PHE A 760 25.18 33.84 -12.10
N ASP A 761 24.62 32.78 -12.70
CA ASP A 761 23.25 32.34 -12.46
C ASP A 761 23.19 30.96 -11.78
N GLU A 762 22.35 30.84 -10.73
CA GLU A 762 21.86 29.57 -10.16
C GLU A 762 20.81 28.97 -11.12
N LEU A 763 20.14 27.84 -10.76
CA LEU A 763 19.09 27.22 -11.58
C LEU A 763 18.12 28.29 -12.11
N SER A 764 18.09 28.46 -13.44
CA SER A 764 17.17 29.41 -14.06
C SER A 764 15.74 28.87 -13.98
N ASN A 765 14.75 29.74 -14.19
CA ASN A 765 13.35 29.30 -14.29
C ASN A 765 13.12 28.28 -15.41
N GLU A 766 13.90 28.37 -16.49
CA GLU A 766 13.82 27.45 -17.61
C GLU A 766 14.41 26.08 -17.22
N ASP A 767 15.55 26.08 -16.53
CA ASP A 767 16.17 24.86 -16.01
C ASP A 767 15.28 24.18 -14.97
N TYR A 768 14.68 24.96 -14.05
CA TYR A 768 13.75 24.42 -13.06
C TYR A 768 12.55 23.75 -13.73
N ARG A 769 11.93 24.36 -14.76
CA ARG A 769 10.84 23.71 -15.52
C ARG A 769 11.31 22.46 -16.24
N ARG A 770 12.51 22.49 -16.81
CA ARG A 770 13.11 21.35 -17.53
C ARG A 770 13.27 20.12 -16.63
N TYR A 771 13.69 20.32 -15.38
CA TYR A 771 13.96 19.22 -14.45
C TYR A 771 12.77 18.88 -13.52
N PHE A 772 11.99 19.89 -13.10
CA PHE A 772 10.93 19.78 -12.08
C PHE A 772 9.50 20.12 -12.59
N GLY A 773 9.31 20.38 -13.89
CA GLY A 773 8.00 20.61 -14.51
C GLY A 773 7.35 21.97 -14.21
N GLU A 774 6.21 22.27 -14.84
CA GLU A 774 5.54 23.58 -14.70
C GLU A 774 4.71 23.71 -13.41
N GLY A 775 4.15 22.61 -12.90
CA GLY A 775 3.17 22.60 -11.81
C GLY A 775 3.74 22.86 -10.39
N THR A 776 5.06 22.85 -10.23
CA THR A 776 5.72 23.06 -8.93
C THR A 776 6.03 24.54 -8.65
N THR A 777 5.79 25.43 -9.62
CA THR A 777 6.26 26.83 -9.57
C THR A 777 5.16 27.83 -9.19
N ARG A 778 5.15 28.28 -7.93
CA ARG A 778 4.64 29.64 -7.66
C ARG A 778 5.66 30.62 -8.20
N ARG A 779 5.43 31.14 -9.42
CA ARG A 779 6.11 32.28 -10.08
C ARG A 779 7.45 32.71 -9.42
N ILE A 780 8.46 31.86 -9.56
CA ILE A 780 9.79 32.16 -9.01
C ILE A 780 10.40 33.24 -9.91
N THR A 781 10.66 34.43 -9.39
CA THR A 781 11.17 35.59 -10.14
C THR A 781 12.64 35.89 -9.81
N ARG A 782 13.32 34.96 -9.12
CA ARG A 782 14.71 35.07 -8.65
C ARG A 782 15.44 33.74 -8.80
N SER A 783 16.77 33.80 -8.83
CA SER A 783 17.65 32.63 -8.75
C SER A 783 17.31 31.80 -7.50
N ILE A 784 17.30 30.47 -7.64
CA ILE A 784 16.96 29.55 -6.55
C ILE A 784 18.25 29.20 -5.80
N ARG A 785 18.33 29.59 -4.53
CA ARG A 785 19.43 29.17 -3.65
C ARG A 785 19.17 27.76 -3.15
N VAL A 786 20.03 26.84 -3.58
CA VAL A 786 19.90 25.41 -3.27
C VAL A 786 20.65 25.01 -1.98
N CYS A 787 21.48 25.86 -1.38
CA CYS A 787 22.28 25.50 -0.19
C CYS A 787 21.79 26.08 1.16
N ASN A 788 20.89 27.08 1.15
CA ASN A 788 20.28 27.63 2.38
C ASN A 788 18.80 27.27 2.52
#